data_AF-A0A6N8HYU1-F1
#
_entry.id   AF-A0A6N8HYU1-F1
#
_cell.length_a   1.000
_cell.length_b   1.000
_cell.length_c   1.000
_cell.angle_alpha   90.00
_cell.angle_beta   90.00
_cell.angle_gamma   90.00
#
_symmetry.space_group_name_H-M   'P 1'
#
loop_
_entity.id
_entity.type
_entity.pdbx_description
1 polymer ?
#
loop_
_entity_poly.entity_id
_entity_poly.type
_entity_poly.pdbx_seq_one_letter_code
_entity_poly.pdbx_strand_id
1 'polypeptide(L)'
;MIHFSKRLLTTVLAAETAAFLFSACTVSAPPAKNAESQTAISSAPAREHRKPVSNAEFDIDGSILVSYKGSGGTVTIPDGITEIDSKAFEDSSISDVIIPESVTKIDNEAFSGCTALTKITIPESVTQIDVGAFEECPVLQRVSLPDGIEKISGYAFEGCKKLTDINIPESVTEIDEDAFLDCENLANLTIPKGVKEIGTGAVDGTAWLKNTKGDFATLNGMLVRYKGHIHNVTIPSGITKICNGAFYQDDTLLGVKIPEGVTSIGDDAFAGCLQLDSVTLPKSLTSIGSGAFSDCFISDIKIPENVSDIGGGAFDGTMWLRNNKDDFVTVNGMLLKYKGSKKDIAVPKSVTSICGGAFSGNTGLASVSLPDGITKIGNRAFADCEKLKSINIPGSVTAIGEAAFSGCNLIHSMSIPQSVTQIGEKAFADCTALSSIDLPVKLSKIEDGTFDYCENLTDINIPKSVKSIGGSAFYGCGLESIDIPDGVTEIGDYGAFSSCAKLKSVRLPDSVVKLGRYPFIGCSSLEAINVSTGNQQYCSDGGVLYTKDKSRLLCCPGGREGTFTVPGVVTEIGSGAFHGCDKLTAVKLCGGINIIGDRAFFFCKKLTGIAIPESVAVIGYDVFSHCSDMRSVTVGSGSSVYASEDGVLYSKDKSTLLLFPCGKGGTFTVPSTVIKIGTDAFDSCEKLTDVIISEGVTEIDNSAFSDCTLLKSISIPKSVTKIAGTAIWPSDSGVELTIKGITGSEAEKYANNSGIKFKKLG
;
A
#
# COMPACT_ATOMS: atom_id res chain seq x y z
N MET A 1 -9.96 11.01 48.15
CA MET A 1 -8.84 10.51 48.98
C MET A 1 -7.56 11.07 48.37
N ILE A 2 -6.99 12.19 48.85
CA ILE A 2 -5.98 12.31 49.94
C ILE A 2 -4.68 11.56 49.54
N HIS A 3 -3.47 12.11 49.31
CA HIS A 3 -2.64 13.16 49.98
C HIS A 3 -1.56 13.72 48.98
N PHE A 4 -1.31 15.04 48.87
CA PHE A 4 -0.20 15.86 49.45
C PHE A 4 1.24 15.52 48.96
N SER A 5 2.19 16.41 48.64
CA SER A 5 2.43 17.87 48.82
C SER A 5 3.69 18.26 48.00
N LYS A 6 3.69 19.27 47.10
CA LYS A 6 4.15 20.68 47.29
C LYS A 6 5.42 20.86 48.13
N ARG A 7 6.48 21.52 47.60
CA ARG A 7 6.77 23.00 47.66
C ARG A 7 8.16 23.26 47.01
N LEU A 8 8.56 24.42 46.47
CA LEU A 8 8.24 25.83 46.77
C LEU A 8 8.65 26.72 45.54
N LEU A 9 7.73 27.55 45.01
CA LEU A 9 7.80 29.04 44.87
C LEU A 9 8.65 29.59 43.69
N THR A 10 8.22 30.52 42.83
CA THR A 10 7.31 31.69 42.97
C THR A 10 6.74 32.14 41.61
N THR A 11 5.50 32.63 41.66
CA THR A 11 4.72 33.39 40.66
C THR A 11 5.19 34.87 40.56
N VAL A 12 4.83 35.80 39.65
CA VAL A 12 3.52 36.16 39.05
C VAL A 12 3.71 37.29 37.99
N LEU A 13 2.82 37.30 36.97
CA LEU A 13 2.26 38.33 36.06
C LEU A 13 3.10 39.30 35.18
N ALA A 14 2.84 39.14 33.87
CA ALA A 14 2.39 40.09 32.83
C ALA A 14 2.41 41.62 33.05
N ALA A 15 2.84 42.34 31.99
CA ALA A 15 2.21 43.56 31.50
C ALA A 15 2.60 43.85 30.03
N GLU A 16 1.58 44.15 29.22
CA GLU A 16 1.66 44.69 27.85
C GLU A 16 1.87 46.22 27.83
N THR A 17 2.54 46.69 26.77
CA THR A 17 2.37 47.94 26.00
C THR A 17 2.44 49.35 26.64
N ALA A 18 3.29 50.21 26.04
CA ALA A 18 3.00 51.56 25.50
C ALA A 18 4.30 52.12 24.85
N ALA A 19 4.37 52.39 23.53
CA ALA A 19 4.08 53.67 22.83
C ALA A 19 5.04 54.81 23.25
N PHE A 20 5.70 55.68 22.45
CA PHE A 20 5.56 56.32 21.12
C PHE A 20 7.00 56.78 20.71
N LEU A 21 7.38 57.07 19.46
CA LEU A 21 7.13 58.34 18.74
C LEU A 21 7.64 58.27 17.28
N PHE A 22 6.76 58.71 16.36
CA PHE A 22 6.93 59.43 15.09
C PHE A 22 8.34 59.64 14.47
N SER A 23 8.46 59.34 13.16
CA SER A 23 8.52 60.40 12.14
C SER A 23 8.23 59.83 10.74
N ALA A 24 7.50 60.63 9.96
CA ALA A 24 6.88 60.33 8.68
C ALA A 24 7.81 60.55 7.48
N CYS A 25 7.49 59.91 6.34
CA CYS A 25 7.30 60.58 5.05
C CYS A 25 6.75 59.60 3.99
N THR A 26 5.44 59.76 3.69
CA THR A 26 4.75 59.83 2.38
C THR A 26 5.56 59.53 1.10
N VAL A 27 5.08 58.93 -0.01
CA VAL A 27 3.91 59.24 -0.88
C VAL A 27 3.70 58.11 -1.94
N SER A 28 2.44 57.82 -2.29
CA SER A 28 1.83 57.35 -3.58
C SER A 28 2.23 56.05 -4.32
N ALA A 29 1.19 55.28 -4.69
CA ALA A 29 1.08 54.48 -5.93
C ALA A 29 0.49 55.35 -7.08
N PRO A 30 0.23 54.92 -8.36
CA PRO A 30 0.46 53.66 -9.13
C PRO A 30 0.94 54.01 -10.60
N PRO A 31 0.62 53.34 -11.76
CA PRO A 31 0.26 51.94 -12.17
C PRO A 31 1.02 51.37 -13.43
N ALA A 32 0.84 50.06 -13.70
CA ALA A 32 0.81 49.27 -14.96
C ALA A 32 1.60 49.63 -16.27
N LYS A 33 2.32 48.65 -16.87
CA LYS A 33 2.09 48.03 -18.23
C LYS A 33 3.33 47.29 -18.83
N ASN A 34 3.05 46.10 -19.38
CA ASN A 34 3.54 45.41 -20.61
C ASN A 34 5.04 45.29 -21.01
N ALA A 35 5.37 44.03 -21.34
CA ALA A 35 6.04 43.50 -22.55
C ALA A 35 7.59 43.41 -22.68
N GLU A 36 8.01 42.14 -22.87
CA GLU A 36 9.03 41.59 -23.79
C GLU A 36 10.55 41.76 -23.58
N SER A 37 11.23 40.62 -23.84
CA SER A 37 12.54 40.44 -24.48
C SER A 37 13.84 40.39 -23.66
N GLN A 38 14.30 39.15 -23.45
CA GLN A 38 15.65 38.57 -23.68
C GLN A 38 16.95 39.24 -23.15
N THR A 39 17.72 38.36 -22.48
CA THR A 39 19.20 38.25 -22.38
C THR A 39 19.98 39.28 -21.55
N ALA A 40 20.53 38.85 -20.41
CA ALA A 40 21.98 38.62 -20.23
C ALA A 40 22.33 38.28 -18.77
N ILE A 41 22.93 37.10 -18.60
CA ILE A 41 24.02 36.70 -17.69
C ILE A 41 24.42 37.72 -16.62
N SER A 42 24.28 37.36 -15.34
CA SER A 42 25.24 37.76 -14.28
C SER A 42 25.10 36.93 -13.00
N SER A 43 26.18 36.20 -12.69
CA SER A 43 26.68 35.84 -11.34
C SER A 43 25.75 35.08 -10.38
N ALA A 44 25.81 33.75 -10.44
CA ALA A 44 25.48 32.89 -9.30
C ALA A 44 26.49 33.10 -8.14
N PRO A 45 26.06 33.16 -6.88
CA PRO A 45 26.98 33.07 -5.76
C PRO A 45 27.49 31.63 -5.62
N ALA A 46 28.70 31.51 -5.09
CA ALA A 46 29.51 30.30 -5.02
C ALA A 46 28.73 29.06 -4.55
N ARG A 47 28.82 28.01 -5.36
CA ARG A 47 28.42 26.63 -5.05
C ARG A 47 29.24 26.16 -3.85
N GLU A 48 28.61 25.93 -2.70
CA GLU A 48 29.17 25.02 -1.71
C GLU A 48 29.39 23.67 -2.38
N HIS A 49 30.55 23.07 -2.10
CA HIS A 49 30.94 21.76 -2.59
C HIS A 49 29.92 20.71 -2.14
N ARG A 50 28.94 20.41 -3.00
CA ARG A 50 28.07 19.23 -2.84
C ARG A 50 28.95 17.99 -2.98
N LYS A 51 28.92 17.13 -1.96
CA LYS A 51 29.41 15.75 -2.09
C LYS A 51 28.64 15.09 -3.24
N PRO A 52 29.30 14.33 -4.13
CA PRO A 52 28.58 13.43 -5.03
C PRO A 52 27.78 12.46 -4.16
N VAL A 53 26.46 12.41 -4.33
CA VAL A 53 25.64 11.40 -3.65
C VAL A 53 26.02 10.06 -4.27
N SER A 54 26.65 9.17 -3.50
CA SER A 54 26.91 7.81 -3.96
C SER A 54 25.57 7.09 -4.08
N ASN A 55 25.34 6.37 -5.18
CA ASN A 55 24.18 5.46 -5.35
C ASN A 55 24.02 4.41 -4.22
N ALA A 56 24.95 4.33 -3.27
CA ALA A 56 24.89 3.45 -2.11
C ALA A 56 23.76 3.80 -1.10
N GLU A 57 23.20 5.02 -1.15
CA GLU A 57 22.10 5.41 -0.26
C GLU A 57 20.70 5.08 -0.81
N PHE A 58 20.59 4.79 -2.11
CA PHE A 58 19.32 4.49 -2.76
C PHE A 58 19.28 3.04 -3.21
N ASP A 59 18.21 2.36 -2.87
CA ASP A 59 17.81 1.11 -3.50
C ASP A 59 16.94 1.44 -4.71
N ILE A 60 17.41 1.06 -5.89
CA ILE A 60 16.79 1.41 -7.17
C ILE A 60 16.63 0.12 -7.97
N ASP A 61 15.40 -0.16 -8.39
CA ASP A 61 15.05 -1.28 -9.24
C ASP A 61 14.66 -0.77 -10.63
N GLY A 62 15.64 -0.60 -11.52
CA GLY A 62 15.44 0.09 -12.80
C GLY A 62 15.21 1.59 -12.66
N SER A 63 14.00 2.07 -12.97
CA SER A 63 13.59 3.49 -12.82
C SER A 63 12.74 3.74 -11.57
N ILE A 64 12.64 2.76 -10.68
CA ILE A 64 11.84 2.85 -9.46
C ILE A 64 12.79 3.00 -8.28
N LEU A 65 12.60 4.04 -7.45
CA LEU A 65 13.32 4.20 -6.19
C LEU A 65 12.56 3.43 -5.12
N VAL A 66 13.11 2.28 -4.72
CA VAL A 66 12.48 1.30 -3.82
C VAL A 66 12.66 1.69 -2.36
N SER A 67 13.86 2.13 -1.97
CA SER A 67 14.09 2.62 -0.61
C SER A 67 15.29 3.57 -0.52
N TYR A 68 15.31 4.40 0.51
CA TYR A 68 16.40 5.27 0.88
C TYR A 68 16.98 4.86 2.23
N LYS A 69 18.26 4.52 2.24
CA LYS A 69 19.02 4.00 3.40
C LYS A 69 20.07 4.99 3.91
N GLY A 70 20.06 6.23 3.39
CA GLY A 70 21.04 7.24 3.75
C GLY A 70 20.78 7.88 5.12
N SER A 71 21.73 8.70 5.58
CA SER A 71 21.70 9.29 6.93
C SER A 71 20.72 10.46 7.11
N GLY A 72 19.97 10.85 6.07
CA GLY A 72 19.03 11.96 6.08
C GLY A 72 19.63 13.31 5.65
N GLY A 73 18.95 14.41 6.01
CA GLY A 73 19.29 15.76 5.56
C GLY A 73 18.70 16.11 4.20
N THR A 74 19.42 16.87 3.37
CA THR A 74 18.97 17.21 2.02
C THR A 74 19.33 16.09 1.03
N VAL A 75 18.31 15.50 0.42
CA VAL A 75 18.46 14.39 -0.53
C VAL A 75 18.10 14.86 -1.94
N THR A 76 18.83 14.37 -2.94
CA THR A 76 18.50 14.57 -4.36
C THR A 76 18.27 13.22 -4.99
N ILE A 77 17.04 12.96 -5.42
CA ILE A 77 16.70 11.71 -6.12
C ILE A 77 17.41 11.73 -7.49
N PRO A 78 18.05 10.62 -7.91
CA PRO A 78 18.76 10.57 -9.19
C PRO A 78 17.85 10.80 -10.40
N ASP A 79 18.37 11.48 -11.43
CA ASP A 79 17.67 11.63 -12.71
C ASP A 79 17.36 10.26 -13.34
N GLY A 80 16.20 10.13 -13.97
CA GLY A 80 15.76 8.89 -14.63
C GLY A 80 14.88 8.00 -13.75
N ILE A 81 14.72 8.32 -12.46
CA ILE A 81 13.68 7.74 -11.62
C ILE A 81 12.31 8.25 -12.09
N THR A 82 11.39 7.32 -12.33
CA THR A 82 10.02 7.57 -12.77
C THR A 82 9.00 7.36 -11.66
N GLU A 83 9.36 6.60 -10.62
CA GLU A 83 8.45 6.23 -9.53
C GLU A 83 9.20 6.22 -8.20
N ILE A 84 8.60 6.83 -7.19
CA ILE A 84 9.01 6.68 -5.79
C ILE A 84 8.07 5.66 -5.17
N ASP A 85 8.61 4.49 -4.87
CA ASP A 85 7.86 3.31 -4.46
C ASP A 85 7.26 3.46 -3.06
N SER A 86 6.39 2.52 -2.70
CA SER A 86 5.74 2.53 -1.40
C SER A 86 6.79 2.46 -0.30
N LYS A 87 6.64 3.29 0.74
CA LYS A 87 7.55 3.37 1.89
C LYS A 87 9.01 3.72 1.54
N ALA A 88 9.29 4.23 0.35
CA ALA A 88 10.67 4.42 -0.11
C ALA A 88 11.52 5.34 0.79
N PHE A 89 10.90 6.32 1.44
CA PHE A 89 11.50 7.21 2.44
C PHE A 89 10.82 7.08 3.81
N GLU A 90 10.09 5.99 4.09
CA GLU A 90 9.40 5.79 5.37
C GLU A 90 10.37 5.97 6.55
N ASP A 91 9.92 6.73 7.56
CA ASP A 91 10.68 7.06 8.78
C ASP A 91 12.06 7.71 8.56
N SER A 92 12.31 8.23 7.35
CA SER A 92 13.61 8.80 7.02
C SER A 92 13.86 10.14 7.72
N SER A 93 15.12 10.38 8.13
CA SER A 93 15.57 11.64 8.73
C SER A 93 15.85 12.75 7.69
N ILE A 94 15.25 12.67 6.50
CA ILE A 94 15.37 13.71 5.47
C ILE A 94 14.72 15.02 5.93
N SER A 95 15.37 16.15 5.62
CA SER A 95 14.86 17.48 5.92
C SER A 95 14.40 18.27 4.69
N ASP A 96 14.90 17.87 3.52
CA ASP A 96 14.56 18.41 2.20
C ASP A 96 14.80 17.31 1.15
N VAL A 97 13.95 17.24 0.13
CA VAL A 97 14.10 16.29 -0.99
C VAL A 97 13.91 17.00 -2.31
N ILE A 98 14.84 16.77 -3.24
CA ILE A 98 14.75 17.26 -4.62
C ILE A 98 14.31 16.10 -5.49
N ILE A 99 13.08 16.17 -5.99
CA ILE A 99 12.47 15.18 -6.88
C ILE A 99 12.69 15.64 -8.34
N PRO A 100 13.27 14.82 -9.22
CA PRO A 100 13.49 15.19 -10.63
C PRO A 100 12.19 15.13 -11.44
N GLU A 101 12.12 15.91 -12.53
CA GLU A 101 11.00 15.96 -13.48
C GLU A 101 10.74 14.63 -14.25
N SER A 102 11.59 13.62 -14.05
CA SER A 102 11.34 12.28 -14.57
C SER A 102 10.32 11.50 -13.74
N VAL A 103 10.08 11.88 -12.48
CA VAL A 103 9.14 11.19 -11.58
C VAL A 103 7.71 11.50 -11.97
N THR A 104 6.90 10.47 -12.19
CA THR A 104 5.49 10.58 -12.56
C THR A 104 4.54 10.08 -11.47
N LYS A 105 5.06 9.32 -10.50
CA LYS A 105 4.26 8.69 -9.43
C LYS A 105 4.99 8.68 -8.08
N ILE A 106 4.24 8.97 -7.02
CA ILE A 106 4.63 8.82 -5.61
C ILE A 106 3.63 7.86 -4.97
N ASP A 107 4.10 6.68 -4.59
CA ASP A 107 3.27 5.56 -4.14
C ASP A 107 2.95 5.62 -2.62
N ASN A 108 2.24 4.62 -2.12
CA ASN A 108 1.70 4.56 -0.76
C ASN A 108 2.78 4.77 0.31
N GLU A 109 2.54 5.66 1.24
CA GLU A 109 3.43 5.89 2.40
C GLU A 109 4.88 6.28 2.00
N ALA A 110 5.10 6.71 0.75
CA ALA A 110 6.45 6.94 0.21
C ALA A 110 7.34 7.85 1.05
N PHE A 111 6.78 8.84 1.74
CA PHE A 111 7.48 9.72 2.69
C PHE A 111 6.84 9.69 4.09
N SER A 112 6.07 8.66 4.42
CA SER A 112 5.42 8.55 5.72
C SER A 112 6.45 8.60 6.87
N GLY A 113 6.13 9.26 7.97
CA GLY A 113 7.01 9.33 9.14
C GLY A 113 8.30 10.15 8.94
N CYS A 114 8.43 10.93 7.86
CA CYS A 114 9.60 11.80 7.63
C CYS A 114 9.64 12.99 8.61
N THR A 115 10.00 12.72 9.87
CA THR A 115 9.88 13.66 11.01
C THR A 115 10.73 14.92 10.94
N ALA A 116 11.69 14.99 10.01
CA ALA A 116 12.54 16.16 9.79
C ALA A 116 12.16 16.96 8.52
N LEU A 117 11.25 16.45 7.68
CA LEU A 117 10.92 17.06 6.38
C LEU A 117 10.13 18.34 6.57
N THR A 118 10.71 19.48 6.19
CA THR A 118 10.11 20.80 6.46
C THR A 118 9.32 21.38 5.29
N LYS A 119 9.63 20.95 4.06
CA LYS A 119 9.00 21.41 2.83
C LYS A 119 9.15 20.33 1.76
N ILE A 120 8.25 20.34 0.79
CA ILE A 120 8.42 19.54 -0.42
C ILE A 120 7.85 20.28 -1.64
N THR A 121 8.52 20.10 -2.77
CA THR A 121 8.05 20.57 -4.08
C THR A 121 7.93 19.36 -4.99
N ILE A 122 6.70 19.03 -5.36
CA ILE A 122 6.39 17.90 -6.22
C ILE A 122 6.40 18.43 -7.68
N PRO A 123 7.15 17.79 -8.60
CA PRO A 123 7.29 18.28 -9.97
C PRO A 123 5.99 18.08 -10.78
N GLU A 124 5.79 18.91 -11.80
CA GLU A 124 4.58 18.90 -12.65
C GLU A 124 4.39 17.60 -13.45
N SER A 125 5.45 16.81 -13.59
CA SER A 125 5.42 15.48 -14.16
C SER A 125 4.64 14.45 -13.31
N VAL A 126 4.46 14.70 -12.01
CA VAL A 126 3.75 13.79 -11.10
C VAL A 126 2.24 13.91 -11.32
N THR A 127 1.64 12.81 -11.75
CA THR A 127 0.19 12.70 -11.96
C THR A 127 -0.52 11.91 -10.87
N GLN A 128 0.24 11.29 -9.96
CA GLN A 128 -0.29 10.38 -8.93
C GLN A 128 0.49 10.52 -7.61
N ILE A 129 -0.25 10.73 -6.52
CA ILE A 129 0.22 10.74 -5.13
C ILE A 129 -0.74 9.82 -4.35
N ASP A 130 -0.24 8.67 -3.92
CA ASP A 130 -1.08 7.62 -3.34
C ASP A 130 -1.26 7.76 -1.82
N VAL A 131 -1.90 6.75 -1.20
CA VAL A 131 -2.39 6.77 0.17
C VAL A 131 -1.25 7.00 1.16
N GLY A 132 -1.43 7.91 2.11
CA GLY A 132 -0.43 8.14 3.18
C GLY A 132 0.92 8.69 2.72
N ALA A 133 1.05 9.17 1.47
CA ALA A 133 2.35 9.52 0.89
C ALA A 133 3.20 10.48 1.76
N PHE A 134 2.58 11.38 2.52
CA PHE A 134 3.24 12.29 3.48
C PHE A 134 2.63 12.21 4.89
N GLU A 135 2.03 11.07 5.24
CA GLU A 135 1.49 10.81 6.58
C GLU A 135 2.55 11.02 7.66
N GLU A 136 2.15 11.54 8.82
CA GLU A 136 2.99 11.73 10.01
C GLU A 136 4.33 12.42 9.69
N CYS A 137 4.26 13.49 8.89
CA CYS A 137 5.33 14.46 8.66
C CYS A 137 5.13 15.71 9.54
N PRO A 138 5.31 15.64 10.88
CA PRO A 138 4.81 16.64 11.83
C PRO A 138 5.42 18.03 11.70
N VAL A 139 6.58 18.16 11.06
CA VAL A 139 7.28 19.44 10.86
C VAL A 139 7.15 20.00 9.44
N LEU A 140 6.41 19.32 8.55
CA LEU A 140 6.14 19.75 7.18
C LEU A 140 5.31 21.03 7.21
N GLN A 141 5.86 22.11 6.64
CA GLN A 141 5.28 23.45 6.67
C GLN A 141 4.73 23.88 5.32
N ARG A 142 5.31 23.39 4.22
CA ARG A 142 4.98 23.83 2.86
C ARG A 142 4.99 22.66 1.89
N VAL A 143 3.90 22.51 1.16
CA VAL A 143 3.74 21.54 0.08
C VAL A 143 3.37 22.29 -1.19
N SER A 144 4.12 22.05 -2.27
CA SER A 144 3.72 22.47 -3.62
C SER A 144 3.24 21.24 -4.37
N LEU A 145 1.92 21.19 -4.62
CA LEU A 145 1.27 20.14 -5.42
C LEU A 145 1.37 20.48 -6.92
N PRO A 146 1.47 19.46 -7.80
CA PRO A 146 1.47 19.67 -9.26
C PRO A 146 0.05 19.92 -9.78
N ASP A 147 -0.10 20.61 -10.91
CA ASP A 147 -1.42 20.93 -11.49
C ASP A 147 -2.13 19.72 -12.13
N GLY A 148 -1.43 18.59 -12.28
CA GLY A 148 -1.90 17.41 -13.02
C GLY A 148 -2.62 16.34 -12.19
N ILE A 149 -2.64 16.43 -10.86
CA ILE A 149 -3.27 15.40 -10.01
C ILE A 149 -4.80 15.52 -10.01
N GLU A 150 -5.50 14.39 -10.09
CA GLU A 150 -6.97 14.37 -10.13
C GLU A 150 -7.62 14.17 -8.76
N LYS A 151 -6.83 13.80 -7.75
CA LYS A 151 -7.28 13.34 -6.44
C LYS A 151 -6.24 13.63 -5.35
N ILE A 152 -6.71 13.92 -4.14
CA ILE A 152 -5.90 13.83 -2.91
C ILE A 152 -6.29 12.54 -2.21
N SER A 153 -5.36 11.58 -2.18
CA SER A 153 -5.58 10.24 -1.64
C SER A 153 -5.73 10.23 -0.11
N GLY A 154 -6.30 9.14 0.43
CA GLY A 154 -6.54 9.00 1.85
C GLY A 154 -5.24 9.11 2.65
N TYR A 155 -5.31 9.68 3.85
CA TYR A 155 -4.16 9.86 4.76
C TYR A 155 -2.98 10.68 4.20
N ALA A 156 -3.07 11.22 2.96
CA ALA A 156 -1.91 11.75 2.22
C ALA A 156 -1.10 12.80 2.98
N PHE A 157 -1.74 13.61 3.82
CA PHE A 157 -1.10 14.61 4.69
C PHE A 157 -1.55 14.49 6.15
N GLU A 158 -2.03 13.32 6.58
CA GLU A 158 -2.39 13.11 7.99
C GLU A 158 -1.21 13.47 8.90
N GLY A 159 -1.48 14.10 10.04
CA GLY A 159 -0.47 14.39 11.04
C GLY A 159 0.57 15.45 10.62
N CYS A 160 0.39 16.14 9.48
CA CYS A 160 1.22 17.27 9.05
C CYS A 160 0.99 18.54 9.90
N LYS A 161 1.29 18.46 11.19
CA LYS A 161 0.89 19.41 12.24
C LYS A 161 1.40 20.84 12.03
N LYS A 162 2.46 21.06 11.24
CA LYS A 162 3.00 22.40 10.95
C LYS A 162 2.53 23.00 9.63
N LEU A 163 1.74 22.28 8.84
CA LEU A 163 1.20 22.78 7.57
C LEU A 163 0.18 23.88 7.87
N THR A 164 0.37 25.07 7.31
CA THR A 164 -0.51 26.24 7.58
C THR A 164 -1.51 26.50 6.46
N ASP A 165 -1.12 26.15 5.25
CA ASP A 165 -1.84 26.38 4.02
C ASP A 165 -1.50 25.28 3.01
N ILE A 166 -2.49 24.92 2.20
CA ILE A 166 -2.30 24.07 1.04
C ILE A 166 -3.24 24.55 -0.08
N ASN A 167 -2.68 24.66 -1.27
CA ASN A 167 -3.44 25.00 -2.46
C ASN A 167 -3.76 23.72 -3.23
N ILE A 168 -5.03 23.31 -3.21
CA ILE A 168 -5.48 22.12 -3.95
C ILE A 168 -5.65 22.52 -5.44
N PRO A 169 -5.03 21.81 -6.40
CA PRO A 169 -5.12 22.13 -7.82
C PRO A 169 -6.54 22.04 -8.39
N GLU A 170 -6.89 22.87 -9.39
CA GLU A 170 -8.23 22.89 -10.01
C GLU A 170 -8.61 21.59 -10.75
N SER A 171 -7.63 20.75 -11.08
CA SER A 171 -7.81 19.40 -11.63
C SER A 171 -8.39 18.40 -10.62
N VAL A 172 -8.26 18.66 -9.33
CA VAL A 172 -8.71 17.75 -8.27
C VAL A 172 -10.23 17.68 -8.23
N THR A 173 -10.76 16.46 -8.28
CA THR A 173 -12.20 16.19 -8.24
C THR A 173 -12.64 15.47 -6.96
N GLU A 174 -11.71 14.94 -6.19
CA GLU A 174 -11.95 14.14 -4.98
C GLU A 174 -10.86 14.36 -3.93
N ILE A 175 -11.26 14.43 -2.66
CA ILE A 175 -10.38 14.41 -1.49
C ILE A 175 -10.86 13.24 -0.62
N ASP A 176 -9.99 12.29 -0.37
CA ASP A 176 -10.33 11.04 0.33
C ASP A 176 -10.36 11.16 1.85
N GLU A 177 -10.71 10.04 2.50
CA GLU A 177 -10.74 9.90 3.95
C GLU A 177 -9.45 10.34 4.61
N ASP A 178 -9.57 11.09 5.69
CA ASP A 178 -8.46 11.50 6.56
C ASP A 178 -7.27 12.21 5.86
N ALA A 179 -7.44 12.69 4.61
CA ALA A 179 -6.39 13.29 3.81
C ALA A 179 -5.62 14.44 4.52
N PHE A 180 -6.29 15.19 5.39
CA PHE A 180 -5.69 16.24 6.23
C PHE A 180 -6.02 16.05 7.73
N LEU A 181 -6.28 14.81 8.16
CA LEU A 181 -6.55 14.49 9.56
C LEU A 181 -5.39 15.00 10.44
N ASP A 182 -5.73 15.65 11.56
CA ASP A 182 -4.76 16.18 12.54
C ASP A 182 -3.70 17.15 11.96
N CYS A 183 -4.02 17.82 10.84
CA CYS A 183 -3.29 19.01 10.37
C CYS A 183 -3.60 20.25 11.24
N GLU A 184 -3.19 20.22 12.51
CA GLU A 184 -3.60 21.16 13.57
C GLU A 184 -3.44 22.65 13.25
N ASN A 185 -2.48 23.03 12.40
CA ASN A 185 -2.22 24.43 12.01
C ASN A 185 -2.78 24.82 10.63
N LEU A 186 -3.40 23.89 9.90
CA LEU A 186 -3.93 24.13 8.56
C LEU A 186 -5.17 25.02 8.64
N ALA A 187 -4.96 26.33 8.57
CA ALA A 187 -6.01 27.34 8.69
C ALA A 187 -6.55 27.78 7.33
N ASN A 188 -5.73 27.68 6.29
CA ASN A 188 -6.06 28.10 4.93
C ASN A 188 -6.11 26.88 4.00
N LEU A 189 -7.29 26.27 3.91
CA LEU A 189 -7.58 25.20 2.96
C LEU A 189 -8.50 25.75 1.86
N THR A 190 -7.99 25.82 0.64
CA THR A 190 -8.79 26.23 -0.53
C THR A 190 -9.17 25.00 -1.32
N ILE A 191 -10.47 24.70 -1.38
CA ILE A 191 -11.01 23.57 -2.16
C ILE A 191 -11.60 24.10 -3.48
N PRO A 192 -11.09 23.64 -4.63
CA PRO A 192 -11.60 23.98 -5.95
C PRO A 192 -13.08 23.67 -6.11
N LYS A 193 -13.74 24.39 -7.03
CA LYS A 193 -15.15 24.13 -7.35
C LYS A 193 -15.36 22.80 -8.07
N GLY A 194 -14.30 22.24 -8.66
CA GLY A 194 -14.31 20.94 -9.34
C GLY A 194 -14.43 19.74 -8.40
N VAL A 195 -14.15 19.92 -7.10
CA VAL A 195 -14.24 18.86 -6.10
C VAL A 195 -15.70 18.46 -5.86
N LYS A 196 -15.98 17.16 -6.01
CA LYS A 196 -17.31 16.55 -5.93
C LYS A 196 -17.52 15.74 -4.66
N GLU A 197 -16.44 15.27 -4.06
CA GLU A 197 -16.44 14.40 -2.88
C GLU A 197 -15.36 14.85 -1.90
N ILE A 198 -15.71 14.79 -0.61
CA ILE A 198 -14.79 14.98 0.51
C ILE A 198 -15.05 13.81 1.47
N GLY A 199 -14.00 13.01 1.71
CA GLY A 199 -14.04 11.80 2.51
C GLY A 199 -14.30 12.04 3.99
N THR A 200 -14.64 10.94 4.69
CA THR A 200 -14.83 10.92 6.15
C THR A 200 -13.54 11.40 6.82
N GLY A 201 -13.67 12.30 7.81
CA GLY A 201 -12.52 12.77 8.60
C GLY A 201 -11.45 13.57 7.85
N ALA A 202 -11.61 13.81 6.53
CA ALA A 202 -10.61 14.44 5.67
C ALA A 202 -10.06 15.79 6.17
N VAL A 203 -10.81 16.50 7.01
CA VAL A 203 -10.42 17.79 7.62
C VAL A 203 -10.58 17.83 9.14
N ASP A 204 -10.79 16.68 9.78
CA ASP A 204 -10.88 16.58 11.23
C ASP A 204 -9.51 16.94 11.85
N GLY A 205 -9.52 17.55 13.04
CA GLY A 205 -8.29 18.06 13.67
C GLY A 205 -7.70 19.35 13.05
N THR A 206 -8.17 19.81 11.89
CA THR A 206 -7.62 21.01 11.23
C THR A 206 -7.97 22.34 11.94
N ALA A 207 -7.07 23.33 11.84
CA ALA A 207 -7.40 24.70 12.25
C ALA A 207 -8.54 25.30 11.42
N TRP A 208 -8.68 24.93 10.15
CA TRP A 208 -9.77 25.35 9.26
C TRP A 208 -11.13 24.94 9.84
N LEU A 209 -11.28 23.67 10.23
CA LEU A 209 -12.50 23.16 10.83
C LEU A 209 -12.77 23.83 12.19
N LYS A 210 -11.73 23.98 13.02
CA LYS A 210 -11.83 24.66 14.32
C LYS A 210 -12.27 26.11 14.20
N ASN A 211 -11.73 26.84 13.22
CA ASN A 211 -12.00 28.26 12.99
C ASN A 211 -13.33 28.52 12.26
N THR A 212 -13.97 27.49 11.71
CA THR A 212 -15.31 27.59 11.13
C THR A 212 -16.31 28.11 12.15
N LYS A 213 -17.05 29.16 11.79
CA LYS A 213 -18.09 29.76 12.64
C LYS A 213 -19.40 28.98 12.57
N GLY A 214 -19.99 28.72 13.74
CA GLY A 214 -21.25 27.99 13.86
C GLY A 214 -21.06 26.47 13.78
N ASP A 215 -22.18 25.76 13.73
CA ASP A 215 -22.21 24.31 13.88
C ASP A 215 -21.95 23.55 12.57
N PHE A 216 -22.07 24.23 11.42
CA PHE A 216 -21.96 23.61 10.09
C PHE A 216 -20.72 24.10 9.35
N ALA A 217 -19.76 23.21 9.12
CA ALA A 217 -18.64 23.44 8.21
C ALA A 217 -19.07 23.14 6.78
N THR A 218 -19.04 24.15 5.92
CA THR A 218 -19.56 24.05 4.55
C THR A 218 -18.57 24.61 3.54
N LEU A 219 -18.50 23.98 2.38
CA LEU A 219 -17.65 24.40 1.26
C LEU A 219 -18.41 24.20 -0.05
N ASN A 220 -18.55 25.26 -0.86
CA ASN A 220 -19.16 25.18 -2.19
C ASN A 220 -20.55 24.50 -2.25
N GLY A 221 -21.36 24.64 -1.19
CA GLY A 221 -22.68 23.99 -1.08
C GLY A 221 -22.65 22.55 -0.53
N MET A 222 -21.47 22.05 -0.17
CA MET A 222 -21.29 20.77 0.51
C MET A 222 -21.26 20.99 2.02
N LEU A 223 -21.99 20.18 2.79
CA LEU A 223 -21.86 20.08 4.25
C LEU A 223 -20.76 19.07 4.56
N VAL A 224 -19.60 19.56 5.00
CA VAL A 224 -18.40 18.76 5.24
C VAL A 224 -18.42 18.14 6.62
N ARG A 225 -18.76 18.92 7.64
CA ARG A 225 -18.76 18.45 9.03
C ARG A 225 -19.77 19.22 9.89
N TYR A 226 -20.47 18.52 10.75
CA TYR A 226 -21.27 19.08 11.83
C TYR A 226 -20.47 19.05 13.14
N LYS A 227 -20.47 20.17 13.86
CA LYS A 227 -19.71 20.40 15.10
C LYS A 227 -20.63 20.79 16.28
N GLY A 228 -21.93 20.79 16.06
CA GLY A 228 -22.89 21.21 17.07
C GLY A 228 -23.15 20.11 18.10
N HIS A 229 -23.90 20.47 19.14
CA HIS A 229 -24.41 19.54 20.16
C HIS A 229 -25.93 19.64 20.29
N ILE A 230 -26.60 20.02 19.19
CA ILE A 230 -28.04 20.20 19.14
C ILE A 230 -28.70 18.85 18.84
N HIS A 231 -29.57 18.41 19.75
CA HIS A 231 -30.31 17.16 19.60
C HIS A 231 -31.18 17.08 18.35
N ASN A 232 -31.78 18.19 17.90
CA ASN A 232 -32.63 18.22 16.71
C ASN A 232 -32.13 19.28 15.72
N VAL A 233 -31.54 18.82 14.63
CA VAL A 233 -30.84 19.65 13.66
C VAL A 233 -31.74 19.94 12.45
N THR A 234 -31.70 21.18 11.96
CA THR A 234 -32.19 21.51 10.61
C THR A 234 -31.01 22.01 9.81
N ILE A 235 -30.61 21.27 8.77
CA ILE A 235 -29.48 21.66 7.93
C ILE A 235 -29.84 22.94 7.14
N PRO A 236 -28.94 23.92 7.03
CA PRO A 236 -29.22 25.19 6.35
C PRO A 236 -29.59 25.02 4.87
N SER A 237 -30.46 25.88 4.35
CA SER A 237 -30.77 25.94 2.91
C SER A 237 -29.53 26.30 2.08
N GLY A 238 -29.47 25.82 0.83
CA GLY A 238 -28.35 26.06 -0.07
C GLY A 238 -27.29 24.98 -0.06
N ILE A 239 -27.43 23.98 0.83
CA ILE A 239 -26.65 22.75 0.78
C ILE A 239 -27.19 21.86 -0.34
N THR A 240 -26.29 21.37 -1.19
CA THR A 240 -26.57 20.48 -2.32
C THR A 240 -26.10 19.06 -2.08
N LYS A 241 -25.19 18.85 -1.12
CA LYS A 241 -24.62 17.55 -0.75
C LYS A 241 -24.26 17.51 0.74
N ILE A 242 -24.50 16.37 1.38
CA ILE A 242 -23.91 16.02 2.68
C ILE A 242 -22.71 15.12 2.37
N CYS A 243 -21.52 15.49 2.81
CA CYS A 243 -20.29 14.74 2.53
C CYS A 243 -20.21 13.45 3.33
N ASN A 244 -19.20 12.65 3.00
CA ASN A 244 -18.89 11.45 3.74
C ASN A 244 -18.58 11.80 5.20
N GLY A 245 -19.11 11.02 6.13
CA GLY A 245 -18.90 11.19 7.56
C GLY A 245 -19.32 12.54 8.19
N ALA A 246 -20.16 13.35 7.53
CA ALA A 246 -20.46 14.71 7.98
C ALA A 246 -21.00 14.80 9.43
N PHE A 247 -21.75 13.79 9.88
CA PHE A 247 -22.28 13.61 11.24
C PHE A 247 -21.75 12.31 11.89
N TYR A 248 -20.68 11.71 11.34
CA TYR A 248 -20.13 10.44 11.80
C TYR A 248 -19.98 10.41 13.33
N GLN A 249 -20.54 9.37 13.94
CA GLN A 249 -20.54 9.09 15.38
C GLN A 249 -21.10 10.21 16.28
N ASP A 250 -21.98 11.08 15.78
CA ASP A 250 -22.68 12.04 16.65
C ASP A 250 -23.67 11.31 17.55
N ASP A 251 -23.26 11.08 18.80
CA ASP A 251 -24.03 10.39 19.82
C ASP A 251 -25.12 11.27 20.45
N THR A 252 -25.19 12.56 20.14
CA THR A 252 -26.16 13.51 20.68
C THR A 252 -27.36 13.75 19.76
N LEU A 253 -27.21 13.45 18.48
CA LEU A 253 -28.21 13.71 17.46
C LEU A 253 -29.43 12.79 17.62
N LEU A 254 -30.59 13.38 17.91
CA LEU A 254 -31.88 12.69 18.00
C LEU A 254 -32.70 12.79 16.70
N GLY A 255 -32.53 13.89 15.95
CA GLY A 255 -33.26 14.12 14.72
C GLY A 255 -32.60 15.11 13.77
N VAL A 256 -32.79 14.91 12.47
CA VAL A 256 -32.25 15.77 11.41
C VAL A 256 -33.29 16.06 10.32
N LYS A 257 -33.41 17.33 9.95
CA LYS A 257 -34.18 17.80 8.79
C LYS A 257 -33.21 18.23 7.69
N ILE A 258 -33.23 17.50 6.58
CA ILE A 258 -32.41 17.78 5.42
C ILE A 258 -33.22 18.66 4.44
N PRO A 259 -32.70 19.83 4.02
CA PRO A 259 -33.45 20.81 3.23
C PRO A 259 -33.56 20.41 1.76
N GLU A 260 -34.57 20.97 1.08
CA GLU A 260 -34.65 20.89 -0.38
C GLU A 260 -33.42 21.56 -1.02
N GLY A 261 -32.89 20.91 -2.06
CA GLY A 261 -31.63 21.25 -2.71
C GLY A 261 -30.56 20.16 -2.51
N VAL A 262 -30.62 19.41 -1.40
CA VAL A 262 -29.71 18.28 -1.18
C VAL A 262 -30.04 17.14 -2.12
N THR A 263 -29.08 16.80 -2.97
CA THR A 263 -29.21 15.77 -4.02
C THR A 263 -28.55 14.45 -3.66
N SER A 264 -27.59 14.46 -2.73
CA SER A 264 -26.87 13.26 -2.28
C SER A 264 -26.48 13.34 -0.81
N ILE A 265 -26.50 12.17 -0.15
CA ILE A 265 -25.92 11.93 1.18
C ILE A 265 -24.73 11.01 0.98
N GLY A 266 -23.55 11.40 1.45
CA GLY A 266 -22.31 10.65 1.31
C GLY A 266 -22.23 9.38 2.16
N ASP A 267 -21.15 8.66 1.96
CA ASP A 267 -20.83 7.43 2.68
C ASP A 267 -20.61 7.72 4.17
N ASP A 268 -21.15 6.87 5.03
CA ASP A 268 -21.08 7.00 6.49
C ASP A 268 -21.52 8.36 7.07
N ALA A 269 -22.26 9.16 6.30
CA ALA A 269 -22.61 10.54 6.66
C ALA A 269 -23.26 10.70 8.03
N PHE A 270 -24.03 9.72 8.49
CA PHE A 270 -24.65 9.64 9.82
C PHE A 270 -24.31 8.31 10.51
N ALA A 271 -23.32 7.55 10.04
CA ALA A 271 -22.97 6.27 10.62
C ALA A 271 -22.63 6.42 12.11
N GLY A 272 -23.14 5.52 12.94
CA GLY A 272 -22.91 5.54 14.38
C GLY A 272 -23.65 6.65 15.14
N CYS A 273 -24.59 7.39 14.54
CA CYS A 273 -25.50 8.27 15.28
C CYS A 273 -26.52 7.45 16.10
N LEU A 274 -26.06 6.87 17.21
CA LEU A 274 -26.77 5.83 17.97
C LEU A 274 -28.11 6.27 18.56
N GLN A 275 -28.40 7.57 18.61
CA GLN A 275 -29.68 8.12 19.12
C GLN A 275 -30.56 8.72 18.01
N LEU A 276 -30.09 8.74 16.75
CA LEU A 276 -30.82 9.37 15.66
C LEU A 276 -32.04 8.51 15.30
N ASP A 277 -33.24 9.03 15.56
CA ASP A 277 -34.51 8.35 15.29
C ASP A 277 -35.36 9.08 14.23
N SER A 278 -35.28 10.42 14.18
CA SER A 278 -36.13 11.21 13.27
C SER A 278 -35.33 11.82 12.12
N VAL A 279 -35.47 11.25 10.91
CA VAL A 279 -34.83 11.77 9.70
C VAL A 279 -35.89 12.25 8.70
N THR A 280 -35.79 13.52 8.26
CA THR A 280 -36.60 14.05 7.16
C THR A 280 -35.74 14.22 5.92
N LEU A 281 -36.01 13.41 4.88
CA LEU A 281 -35.32 13.44 3.58
C LEU A 281 -36.07 14.35 2.58
N PRO A 282 -35.37 15.15 1.75
CA PRO A 282 -35.98 16.05 0.78
C PRO A 282 -36.35 15.33 -0.52
N LYS A 283 -37.29 15.86 -1.30
CA LYS A 283 -37.70 15.28 -2.59
C LYS A 283 -36.63 15.37 -3.68
N SER A 284 -35.69 16.30 -3.51
CA SER A 284 -34.52 16.50 -4.38
C SER A 284 -33.44 15.43 -4.21
N LEU A 285 -33.53 14.57 -3.19
CA LEU A 285 -32.55 13.51 -2.93
C LEU A 285 -32.60 12.44 -4.02
N THR A 286 -31.42 12.11 -4.56
CA THR A 286 -31.25 11.12 -5.63
C THR A 286 -30.36 9.95 -5.22
N SER A 287 -29.43 10.14 -4.28
CA SER A 287 -28.55 9.08 -3.79
C SER A 287 -28.31 9.11 -2.27
N ILE A 288 -28.09 7.93 -1.70
CA ILE A 288 -27.69 7.71 -0.31
C ILE A 288 -26.46 6.81 -0.33
N GLY A 289 -25.36 7.25 0.28
CA GLY A 289 -24.08 6.55 0.30
C GLY A 289 -24.07 5.23 1.06
N SER A 290 -22.99 4.47 0.90
CA SER A 290 -22.72 3.25 1.64
C SER A 290 -22.58 3.57 3.13
N GLY A 291 -23.17 2.74 3.99
CA GLY A 291 -23.15 2.96 5.44
C GLY A 291 -23.77 4.27 5.94
N ALA A 292 -24.41 5.08 5.09
CA ALA A 292 -24.79 6.46 5.41
C ALA A 292 -25.61 6.64 6.70
N PHE A 293 -26.46 5.68 7.08
CA PHE A 293 -27.22 5.63 8.33
C PHE A 293 -26.95 4.35 9.11
N SER A 294 -25.79 3.73 8.92
CA SER A 294 -25.43 2.50 9.61
C SER A 294 -25.42 2.72 11.13
N ASP A 295 -25.94 1.74 11.86
CA ASP A 295 -26.05 1.74 13.32
C ASP A 295 -26.79 2.94 13.95
N CYS A 296 -27.63 3.65 13.18
CA CYS A 296 -28.56 4.64 13.74
C CYS A 296 -29.79 4.00 14.40
N PHE A 297 -30.42 4.70 15.36
CA PHE A 297 -31.63 4.19 16.02
C PHE A 297 -32.91 4.22 15.15
N ILE A 298 -32.85 4.89 13.99
CA ILE A 298 -33.95 5.14 13.05
C ILE A 298 -34.96 4.01 13.02
N SER A 299 -36.13 4.25 13.61
CA SER A 299 -37.22 3.28 13.70
C SER A 299 -38.18 3.34 12.52
N ASP A 300 -38.30 4.50 11.89
CA ASP A 300 -39.07 4.74 10.68
C ASP A 300 -38.38 5.77 9.79
N ILE A 301 -38.34 5.50 8.48
CA ILE A 301 -37.80 6.44 7.50
C ILE A 301 -38.55 6.31 6.18
N LYS A 302 -38.90 7.47 5.61
CA LYS A 302 -39.53 7.57 4.30
C LYS A 302 -38.50 7.98 3.26
N ILE A 303 -38.09 7.01 2.45
CA ILE A 303 -37.16 7.24 1.34
C ILE A 303 -37.95 7.85 0.15
N PRO A 304 -37.55 9.01 -0.40
CA PRO A 304 -38.21 9.63 -1.55
C PRO A 304 -38.17 8.75 -2.81
N GLU A 305 -39.21 8.83 -3.66
CA GLU A 305 -39.33 8.03 -4.90
C GLU A 305 -38.23 8.33 -5.94
N ASN A 306 -37.61 9.51 -5.87
CA ASN A 306 -36.52 9.94 -6.76
C ASN A 306 -35.16 9.33 -6.39
N VAL A 307 -35.03 8.69 -5.22
CA VAL A 307 -33.78 8.03 -4.83
C VAL A 307 -33.58 6.81 -5.71
N SER A 308 -32.53 6.85 -6.54
CA SER A 308 -32.21 5.83 -7.53
C SER A 308 -30.91 5.07 -7.24
N ASP A 309 -30.14 5.49 -6.23
CA ASP A 309 -28.93 4.79 -5.79
C ASP A 309 -28.85 4.78 -4.26
N ILE A 310 -28.67 3.60 -3.69
CA ILE A 310 -28.49 3.37 -2.26
C ILE A 310 -27.26 2.48 -2.10
N GLY A 311 -26.23 3.00 -1.44
CA GLY A 311 -24.98 2.31 -1.18
C GLY A 311 -25.14 1.10 -0.26
N GLY A 312 -24.10 0.26 -0.24
CA GLY A 312 -24.12 -0.96 0.54
C GLY A 312 -24.25 -0.68 2.03
N GLY A 313 -25.10 -1.44 2.73
CA GLY A 313 -25.25 -1.30 4.18
C GLY A 313 -25.75 0.07 4.66
N ALA A 314 -26.30 0.93 3.78
CA ALA A 314 -26.72 2.29 4.13
C ALA A 314 -27.66 2.38 5.35
N PHE A 315 -28.40 1.30 5.64
CA PHE A 315 -29.32 1.20 6.78
C PHE A 315 -29.04 -0.02 7.67
N ASP A 316 -27.86 -0.62 7.56
CA ASP A 316 -27.48 -1.75 8.42
C ASP A 316 -27.48 -1.31 9.89
N GLY A 317 -27.87 -2.19 10.80
CA GLY A 317 -27.99 -1.85 12.22
C GLY A 317 -29.25 -1.06 12.63
N THR A 318 -29.93 -0.40 11.69
CA THR A 318 -31.13 0.41 12.00
C THR A 318 -32.32 -0.39 12.50
N MET A 319 -33.16 0.22 13.34
CA MET A 319 -34.42 -0.40 13.79
C MET A 319 -35.42 -0.55 12.63
N TRP A 320 -35.42 0.37 11.67
CA TRP A 320 -36.21 0.30 10.43
C TRP A 320 -35.90 -0.98 9.65
N LEU A 321 -34.63 -1.26 9.38
CA LEU A 321 -34.24 -2.48 8.67
C LEU A 321 -34.45 -3.74 9.51
N ARG A 322 -34.12 -3.70 10.81
CA ARG A 322 -34.30 -4.84 11.73
C ARG A 322 -35.76 -5.24 11.87
N ASN A 323 -36.67 -4.29 12.02
CA ASN A 323 -38.10 -4.51 12.21
C ASN A 323 -38.84 -4.88 10.91
N ASN A 324 -38.24 -4.64 9.74
CA ASN A 324 -38.82 -5.06 8.48
C ASN A 324 -38.97 -6.60 8.44
N LYS A 325 -40.18 -7.09 8.14
CA LYS A 325 -40.52 -8.53 8.17
C LYS A 325 -40.35 -9.24 6.83
N ASP A 326 -40.05 -8.51 5.77
CA ASP A 326 -39.91 -9.06 4.44
C ASP A 326 -38.57 -9.79 4.31
N ASP A 327 -38.60 -10.93 3.62
CA ASP A 327 -37.38 -11.64 3.23
C ASP A 327 -36.52 -10.76 2.30
N PHE A 328 -37.17 -10.00 1.41
CA PHE A 328 -36.51 -9.10 0.46
C PHE A 328 -36.86 -7.66 0.82
N VAL A 329 -35.92 -6.96 1.46
CA VAL A 329 -36.09 -5.54 1.78
C VAL A 329 -35.74 -4.71 0.56
N THR A 330 -36.75 -4.13 -0.09
CA THR A 330 -36.59 -3.36 -1.32
C THR A 330 -37.06 -1.92 -1.19
N VAL A 331 -36.37 -0.99 -1.84
CA VAL A 331 -36.73 0.43 -1.92
C VAL A 331 -36.56 0.90 -3.36
N ASN A 332 -37.60 1.48 -3.96
CA ASN A 332 -37.57 2.03 -5.34
C ASN A 332 -36.99 1.05 -6.39
N GLY A 333 -37.22 -0.26 -6.23
CA GLY A 333 -36.67 -1.29 -7.12
C GLY A 333 -35.24 -1.75 -6.78
N MET A 334 -34.58 -1.15 -5.80
CA MET A 334 -33.29 -1.61 -5.29
C MET A 334 -33.48 -2.64 -4.18
N LEU A 335 -32.78 -3.77 -4.24
CA LEU A 335 -32.74 -4.75 -3.15
C LEU A 335 -31.62 -4.38 -2.17
N LEU A 336 -32.00 -3.92 -0.98
CA LEU A 336 -31.07 -3.47 0.06
C LEU A 336 -30.53 -4.65 0.88
N LYS A 337 -31.41 -5.58 1.26
CA LYS A 337 -31.04 -6.74 2.08
C LYS A 337 -31.96 -7.92 1.84
N TYR A 338 -31.38 -9.12 1.77
CA TYR A 338 -32.09 -10.38 1.92
C TYR A 338 -31.96 -10.89 3.37
N LYS A 339 -33.09 -11.02 4.06
CA LYS A 339 -33.20 -11.46 5.46
C LYS A 339 -33.72 -12.89 5.60
N GLY A 340 -34.11 -13.52 4.50
CA GLY A 340 -34.64 -14.87 4.50
C GLY A 340 -33.55 -15.94 4.72
N SER A 341 -33.99 -17.17 4.98
CA SER A 341 -33.12 -18.32 5.27
C SER A 341 -33.25 -19.47 4.25
N LYS A 342 -33.92 -19.21 3.11
CA LYS A 342 -34.13 -20.22 2.07
C LYS A 342 -32.83 -20.49 1.33
N LYS A 343 -32.62 -21.75 0.99
CA LYS A 343 -31.47 -22.20 0.18
C LYS A 343 -31.58 -21.76 -1.27
N ASP A 344 -32.79 -21.81 -1.82
CA ASP A 344 -33.06 -21.51 -3.22
C ASP A 344 -34.09 -20.38 -3.26
N ILE A 345 -33.76 -19.31 -3.99
CA ILE A 345 -34.59 -18.10 -4.03
C ILE A 345 -34.78 -17.58 -5.44
N ALA A 346 -35.89 -16.88 -5.65
CA ALA A 346 -36.13 -16.04 -6.81
C ALA A 346 -36.33 -14.60 -6.34
N VAL A 347 -35.49 -13.69 -6.82
CA VAL A 347 -35.59 -12.27 -6.50
C VAL A 347 -36.85 -11.70 -7.15
N PRO A 348 -37.64 -10.85 -6.45
CA PRO A 348 -38.88 -10.30 -6.99
C PRO A 348 -38.68 -9.56 -8.32
N LYS A 349 -39.61 -9.72 -9.26
CA LYS A 349 -39.53 -9.13 -10.62
C LYS A 349 -39.46 -7.60 -10.65
N SER A 350 -39.88 -6.93 -9.57
CA SER A 350 -39.81 -5.47 -9.44
C SER A 350 -38.41 -4.94 -9.12
N VAL A 351 -37.45 -5.83 -8.81
CA VAL A 351 -36.07 -5.45 -8.50
C VAL A 351 -35.30 -5.15 -9.79
N THR A 352 -34.65 -4.00 -9.83
CA THR A 352 -33.87 -3.45 -10.96
C THR A 352 -32.39 -3.27 -10.62
N SER A 353 -32.01 -3.40 -9.35
CA SER A 353 -30.62 -3.32 -8.87
C SER A 353 -30.43 -4.11 -7.58
N ILE A 354 -29.25 -4.70 -7.39
CA ILE A 354 -28.83 -5.35 -6.14
C ILE A 354 -27.84 -4.41 -5.44
N CYS A 355 -28.21 -3.86 -4.28
CA CYS A 355 -27.33 -3.00 -3.49
C CYS A 355 -26.13 -3.77 -2.95
N GLY A 356 -25.12 -3.02 -2.51
CA GLY A 356 -23.97 -3.62 -1.88
C GLY A 356 -24.34 -4.37 -0.58
N GLY A 357 -23.71 -5.52 -0.35
CA GLY A 357 -23.97 -6.35 0.83
C GLY A 357 -25.36 -7.00 0.92
N ALA A 358 -26.19 -6.93 -0.14
CA ALA A 358 -27.58 -7.37 -0.09
C ALA A 358 -27.74 -8.85 0.31
N PHE A 359 -26.85 -9.72 -0.15
CA PHE A 359 -26.77 -11.14 0.22
C PHE A 359 -25.49 -11.49 1.00
N SER A 360 -24.64 -10.50 1.34
CA SER A 360 -23.36 -10.76 2.00
C SER A 360 -23.50 -11.61 3.26
N GLY A 361 -22.62 -12.60 3.42
CA GLY A 361 -22.59 -13.53 4.55
C GLY A 361 -23.72 -14.56 4.55
N ASN A 362 -24.48 -14.73 3.47
CA ASN A 362 -25.53 -15.74 3.42
C ASN A 362 -24.96 -17.15 3.15
N THR A 363 -24.41 -17.76 4.20
CA THR A 363 -23.82 -19.10 4.17
C THR A 363 -24.82 -20.24 3.98
N GLY A 364 -26.12 -19.93 3.87
CA GLY A 364 -27.20 -20.89 3.60
C GLY A 364 -27.66 -20.93 2.13
N LEU A 365 -27.36 -19.88 1.36
CA LEU A 365 -27.84 -19.66 0.01
C LEU A 365 -27.11 -20.57 -0.98
N ALA A 366 -27.87 -21.40 -1.72
CA ALA A 366 -27.37 -22.38 -2.67
C ALA A 366 -27.62 -21.97 -4.12
N SER A 367 -28.75 -21.31 -4.41
CA SER A 367 -29.07 -20.80 -5.75
C SER A 367 -29.92 -19.53 -5.71
N VAL A 368 -29.71 -18.66 -6.71
CA VAL A 368 -30.41 -17.38 -6.86
C VAL A 368 -30.87 -17.21 -8.30
N SER A 369 -32.18 -17.02 -8.49
CA SER A 369 -32.75 -16.58 -9.76
C SER A 369 -32.93 -15.07 -9.75
N LEU A 370 -32.19 -14.37 -10.63
CA LEU A 370 -32.27 -12.93 -10.82
C LEU A 370 -33.26 -12.57 -11.95
N PRO A 371 -34.11 -11.55 -11.80
CA PRO A 371 -34.98 -11.06 -12.88
C PRO A 371 -34.21 -10.31 -13.98
N ASP A 372 -34.73 -10.35 -15.20
CA ASP A 372 -34.11 -9.75 -16.40
C ASP A 372 -33.95 -8.22 -16.35
N GLY A 373 -34.57 -7.53 -15.39
CA GLY A 373 -34.52 -6.08 -15.23
C GLY A 373 -33.33 -5.55 -14.43
N ILE A 374 -32.46 -6.42 -13.90
CA ILE A 374 -31.34 -5.99 -13.05
C ILE A 374 -30.23 -5.37 -13.89
N THR A 375 -29.86 -4.14 -13.56
CA THR A 375 -28.84 -3.36 -14.29
C THR A 375 -27.50 -3.30 -13.56
N LYS A 376 -27.47 -3.48 -12.25
CA LYS A 376 -26.27 -3.34 -11.40
C LYS A 376 -26.24 -4.41 -10.31
N ILE A 377 -25.06 -4.98 -10.07
CA ILE A 377 -24.73 -5.78 -8.88
C ILE A 377 -23.71 -5.00 -8.07
N GLY A 378 -24.09 -4.56 -6.87
CA GLY A 378 -23.26 -3.69 -6.02
C GLY A 378 -22.10 -4.39 -5.31
N ASN A 379 -21.31 -3.59 -4.60
CA ASN A 379 -20.11 -4.06 -3.89
C ASN A 379 -20.47 -5.09 -2.81
N ARG A 380 -19.71 -6.18 -2.71
CA ARG A 380 -19.96 -7.27 -1.75
C ARG A 380 -21.37 -7.87 -1.84
N ALA A 381 -22.10 -7.69 -2.95
CA ALA A 381 -23.52 -8.07 -3.05
C ALA A 381 -23.79 -9.54 -2.67
N PHE A 382 -22.90 -10.45 -3.06
CA PHE A 382 -22.92 -11.89 -2.74
C PHE A 382 -21.65 -12.34 -2.00
N ALA A 383 -20.89 -11.41 -1.40
CA ALA A 383 -19.67 -11.78 -0.66
C ALA A 383 -19.97 -12.83 0.42
N ASP A 384 -19.11 -13.83 0.56
CA ASP A 384 -19.22 -14.91 1.55
C ASP A 384 -20.53 -15.72 1.46
N CYS A 385 -21.14 -15.77 0.28
CA CYS A 385 -22.19 -16.75 -0.03
C CYS A 385 -21.58 -18.14 -0.29
N GLU A 386 -20.91 -18.70 0.72
CA GLU A 386 -20.06 -19.90 0.62
C GLU A 386 -20.75 -21.13 0.00
N LYS A 387 -22.08 -21.21 0.08
CA LYS A 387 -22.86 -22.34 -0.46
C LYS A 387 -23.42 -22.09 -1.87
N LEU A 388 -23.24 -20.90 -2.43
CA LEU A 388 -23.79 -20.53 -3.74
C LEU A 388 -23.09 -21.33 -4.82
N LYS A 389 -23.85 -22.18 -5.53
CA LYS A 389 -23.30 -23.07 -6.57
C LYS A 389 -23.39 -22.50 -7.98
N SER A 390 -24.41 -21.71 -8.22
CA SER A 390 -24.69 -21.13 -9.53
C SER A 390 -25.55 -19.89 -9.39
N ILE A 391 -25.23 -18.89 -10.21
CA ILE A 391 -26.04 -17.69 -10.40
C ILE A 391 -26.03 -17.34 -11.88
N ASN A 392 -27.20 -17.02 -12.43
CA ASN A 392 -27.30 -16.52 -13.79
C ASN A 392 -27.38 -14.99 -13.74
N ILE A 393 -26.35 -14.31 -14.25
CA ILE A 393 -26.32 -12.85 -14.30
C ILE A 393 -27.14 -12.40 -15.54
N PRO A 394 -28.20 -11.58 -15.36
CA PRO A 394 -29.02 -11.15 -16.48
C PRO A 394 -28.27 -10.31 -17.53
N GLY A 395 -28.68 -10.43 -18.80
CA GLY A 395 -28.07 -9.71 -19.92
C GLY A 395 -28.24 -8.18 -19.94
N SER A 396 -28.95 -7.63 -18.94
CA SER A 396 -29.14 -6.20 -18.71
C SER A 396 -28.13 -5.61 -17.72
N VAL A 397 -27.36 -6.45 -17.01
CA VAL A 397 -26.34 -6.00 -16.05
C VAL A 397 -25.20 -5.32 -16.79
N THR A 398 -24.86 -4.10 -16.39
CA THR A 398 -23.76 -3.32 -17.00
C THR A 398 -22.52 -3.23 -16.11
N ALA A 399 -22.65 -3.49 -14.80
CA ALA A 399 -21.55 -3.40 -13.84
C ALA A 399 -21.69 -4.44 -12.72
N ILE A 400 -20.55 -5.02 -12.33
CA ILE A 400 -20.36 -5.88 -11.16
C ILE A 400 -19.40 -5.16 -10.22
N GLY A 401 -19.84 -4.90 -8.98
CA GLY A 401 -19.09 -4.12 -8.00
C GLY A 401 -17.90 -4.85 -7.37
N GLU A 402 -17.15 -4.10 -6.57
CA GLU A 402 -16.02 -4.59 -5.77
C GLU A 402 -16.43 -5.78 -4.90
N ALA A 403 -15.63 -6.84 -4.87
CA ALA A 403 -15.85 -8.03 -4.05
C ALA A 403 -17.25 -8.66 -4.19
N ALA A 404 -17.97 -8.40 -5.30
CA ALA A 404 -19.38 -8.76 -5.45
C ALA A 404 -19.66 -10.25 -5.25
N PHE A 405 -18.73 -11.13 -5.63
CA PHE A 405 -18.81 -12.58 -5.45
C PHE A 405 -17.62 -13.12 -4.65
N SER A 406 -16.91 -12.27 -3.90
CA SER A 406 -15.77 -12.71 -3.09
C SER A 406 -16.17 -13.84 -2.13
N GLY A 407 -15.36 -14.89 -1.99
CA GLY A 407 -15.65 -16.01 -1.09
C GLY A 407 -16.83 -16.91 -1.52
N CYS A 408 -17.32 -16.80 -2.76
CA CYS A 408 -18.31 -17.72 -3.31
C CYS A 408 -17.68 -19.08 -3.70
N ASN A 409 -17.19 -19.80 -2.69
CA ASN A 409 -16.30 -20.97 -2.79
C ASN A 409 -16.85 -22.19 -3.56
N LEU A 410 -18.13 -22.22 -3.93
CA LEU A 410 -18.74 -23.35 -4.65
C LEU A 410 -19.22 -23.00 -6.07
N ILE A 411 -18.99 -21.78 -6.56
CA ILE A 411 -19.29 -21.44 -7.96
C ILE A 411 -18.23 -22.11 -8.84
N HIS A 412 -18.65 -23.09 -9.65
CA HIS A 412 -17.73 -23.85 -10.51
C HIS A 412 -17.41 -23.12 -11.83
N SER A 413 -18.40 -22.41 -12.38
CA SER A 413 -18.28 -21.68 -13.63
C SER A 413 -19.24 -20.50 -13.65
N MET A 414 -18.86 -19.43 -14.34
CA MET A 414 -19.72 -18.27 -14.52
C MET A 414 -19.59 -17.73 -15.95
N SER A 415 -20.69 -17.22 -16.51
CA SER A 415 -20.65 -16.49 -17.77
C SER A 415 -21.07 -15.05 -17.52
N ILE A 416 -20.16 -14.10 -17.78
CA ILE A 416 -20.43 -12.68 -17.57
C ILE A 416 -21.11 -12.11 -18.83
N PRO A 417 -22.26 -11.44 -18.71
CA PRO A 417 -22.96 -10.90 -19.86
C PRO A 417 -22.16 -9.86 -20.64
N GLN A 418 -22.35 -9.83 -21.96
CA GLN A 418 -21.64 -8.91 -22.86
C GLN A 418 -22.01 -7.43 -22.68
N SER A 419 -23.08 -7.15 -21.93
CA SER A 419 -23.47 -5.81 -21.49
C SER A 419 -22.57 -5.26 -20.39
N VAL A 420 -21.86 -6.12 -19.65
CA VAL A 420 -20.97 -5.72 -18.56
C VAL A 420 -19.75 -5.01 -19.13
N THR A 421 -19.52 -3.79 -18.67
CA THR A 421 -18.36 -2.96 -19.04
C THR A 421 -17.37 -2.80 -17.91
N GLN A 422 -17.76 -3.13 -16.68
CA GLN A 422 -16.96 -2.95 -15.46
C GLN A 422 -17.14 -4.14 -14.52
N ILE A 423 -16.01 -4.65 -14.02
CA ILE A 423 -15.90 -5.68 -12.99
C ILE A 423 -14.96 -5.09 -11.94
N GLY A 424 -15.43 -4.89 -10.71
CA GLY A 424 -14.66 -4.22 -9.66
C GLY A 424 -13.52 -5.06 -9.08
N GLU A 425 -12.68 -4.40 -8.28
CA GLU A 425 -11.59 -5.03 -7.52
C GLU A 425 -12.11 -6.23 -6.71
N LYS A 426 -11.33 -7.32 -6.67
CA LYS A 426 -11.66 -8.54 -5.91
C LYS A 426 -13.02 -9.18 -6.23
N ALA A 427 -13.67 -8.82 -7.35
CA ALA A 427 -15.04 -9.25 -7.65
C ALA A 427 -15.27 -10.76 -7.54
N PHE A 428 -14.26 -11.58 -7.85
CA PHE A 428 -14.29 -13.04 -7.74
C PHE A 428 -13.16 -13.57 -6.85
N ALA A 429 -12.59 -12.75 -5.96
CA ALA A 429 -11.55 -13.19 -5.03
C ALA A 429 -12.05 -14.38 -4.18
N ASP A 430 -11.14 -15.30 -3.87
CA ASP A 430 -11.41 -16.51 -3.10
C ASP A 430 -12.51 -17.41 -3.69
N CYS A 431 -12.89 -17.26 -4.96
CA CYS A 431 -13.79 -18.21 -5.62
C CYS A 431 -13.05 -19.53 -5.94
N THR A 432 -12.68 -20.27 -4.90
CA THR A 432 -11.74 -21.40 -4.94
C THR A 432 -12.21 -22.55 -5.84
N ALA A 433 -13.52 -22.76 -6.04
CA ALA A 433 -14.05 -23.75 -6.99
C ALA A 433 -14.18 -23.25 -8.44
N LEU A 434 -13.98 -21.96 -8.70
CA LEU A 434 -14.16 -21.38 -10.04
C LEU A 434 -13.10 -21.94 -10.98
N SER A 435 -13.56 -22.66 -12.00
CA SER A 435 -12.70 -23.37 -12.96
C SER A 435 -12.73 -22.76 -14.36
N SER A 436 -13.79 -22.01 -14.68
CA SER A 436 -13.98 -21.36 -15.98
C SER A 436 -14.83 -20.11 -15.82
N ILE A 437 -14.44 -19.03 -16.48
CA ILE A 437 -15.24 -17.81 -16.54
C ILE A 437 -15.15 -17.15 -17.93
N ASP A 438 -16.29 -16.79 -18.49
CA ASP A 438 -16.37 -16.03 -19.74
C ASP A 438 -16.41 -14.53 -19.45
N LEU A 439 -15.38 -13.80 -19.89
CA LEU A 439 -15.30 -12.34 -19.76
C LEU A 439 -16.00 -11.60 -20.91
N PRO A 440 -16.56 -10.39 -20.67
CA PRO A 440 -17.21 -9.61 -21.72
C PRO A 440 -16.20 -8.99 -22.69
N VAL A 441 -16.49 -9.01 -24.00
CA VAL A 441 -15.54 -8.61 -25.05
C VAL A 441 -15.18 -7.12 -25.07
N LYS A 442 -15.87 -6.29 -24.29
CA LYS A 442 -15.63 -4.84 -24.17
C LYS A 442 -14.92 -4.46 -22.87
N LEU A 443 -14.54 -5.43 -22.05
CA LEU A 443 -13.86 -5.17 -20.78
C LEU A 443 -12.54 -4.44 -21.03
N SER A 444 -12.34 -3.29 -20.39
CA SER A 444 -11.16 -2.45 -20.60
C SER A 444 -10.03 -2.72 -19.61
N LYS A 445 -10.33 -3.29 -18.44
CA LYS A 445 -9.39 -3.59 -17.37
C LYS A 445 -9.79 -4.87 -16.65
N ILE A 446 -8.80 -5.58 -16.13
CA ILE A 446 -8.98 -6.54 -15.04
C ILE A 446 -8.43 -5.82 -13.81
N GLU A 447 -9.29 -5.50 -12.84
CA GLU A 447 -8.91 -4.73 -11.66
C GLU A 447 -8.09 -5.57 -10.67
N ASP A 448 -7.53 -4.91 -9.66
CA ASP A 448 -6.71 -5.55 -8.64
C ASP A 448 -7.46 -6.71 -7.95
N GLY A 449 -6.75 -7.80 -7.72
CA GLY A 449 -7.28 -9.00 -7.05
C GLY A 449 -8.52 -9.65 -7.70
N THR A 450 -8.92 -9.29 -8.93
CA THR A 450 -10.22 -9.72 -9.52
C THR A 450 -10.47 -11.23 -9.38
N PHE A 451 -9.44 -12.05 -9.57
CA PHE A 451 -9.46 -13.52 -9.44
C PHE A 451 -8.48 -14.03 -8.37
N ASP A 452 -8.15 -13.20 -7.37
CA ASP A 452 -7.25 -13.61 -6.28
C ASP A 452 -7.71 -14.93 -5.65
N TYR A 453 -6.79 -15.86 -5.41
CA TYR A 453 -7.04 -17.21 -4.88
C TYR A 453 -8.13 -18.03 -5.60
N CYS A 454 -8.33 -17.82 -6.91
CA CYS A 454 -9.12 -18.73 -7.76
C CYS A 454 -8.32 -20.01 -8.11
N GLU A 455 -8.03 -20.85 -7.11
CA GLU A 455 -7.08 -21.99 -7.21
C GLU A 455 -7.42 -23.05 -8.29
N ASN A 456 -8.70 -23.15 -8.68
CA ASN A 456 -9.15 -24.08 -9.73
C ASN A 456 -9.30 -23.43 -11.11
N LEU A 457 -9.06 -22.12 -11.25
CA LEU A 457 -9.10 -21.43 -12.53
C LEU A 457 -7.85 -21.79 -13.34
N THR A 458 -7.99 -22.75 -14.25
CA THR A 458 -6.86 -23.35 -14.99
C THR A 458 -6.55 -22.68 -16.30
N ASP A 459 -7.54 -22.00 -16.89
CA ASP A 459 -7.43 -21.24 -18.12
C ASP A 459 -8.37 -20.03 -18.07
N ILE A 460 -7.99 -18.95 -18.75
CA ILE A 460 -8.83 -17.77 -18.90
C ILE A 460 -8.54 -17.05 -20.21
N ASN A 461 -9.59 -16.72 -20.94
CA ASN A 461 -9.49 -15.90 -22.14
C ASN A 461 -9.66 -14.41 -21.79
N ILE A 462 -8.54 -13.68 -21.74
CA ILE A 462 -8.53 -12.23 -21.52
C ILE A 462 -8.98 -11.51 -22.81
N PRO A 463 -10.04 -10.68 -22.77
CA PRO A 463 -10.51 -9.96 -23.95
C PRO A 463 -9.45 -9.02 -24.54
N LYS A 464 -9.38 -8.92 -25.87
CA LYS A 464 -8.43 -8.03 -26.59
C LYS A 464 -8.62 -6.54 -26.29
N SER A 465 -9.77 -6.15 -25.74
CA SER A 465 -10.05 -4.77 -25.32
C SER A 465 -9.34 -4.38 -24.03
N VAL A 466 -8.88 -5.35 -23.23
CA VAL A 466 -8.21 -5.09 -21.95
C VAL A 466 -6.90 -4.36 -22.19
N LYS A 467 -6.70 -3.28 -21.43
CA LYS A 467 -5.54 -2.39 -21.46
C LYS A 467 -4.61 -2.59 -20.27
N SER A 468 -5.15 -2.94 -19.12
CA SER A 468 -4.39 -3.21 -17.90
C SER A 468 -4.89 -4.45 -17.19
N ILE A 469 -3.96 -5.17 -16.58
CA ILE A 469 -4.22 -6.24 -15.62
C ILE A 469 -3.71 -5.73 -14.28
N GLY A 470 -4.57 -5.67 -13.27
CA GLY A 470 -4.28 -5.12 -11.95
C GLY A 470 -3.31 -5.96 -11.13
N GLY A 471 -2.86 -5.39 -10.01
CA GLY A 471 -2.05 -6.09 -9.03
C GLY A 471 -2.78 -7.24 -8.39
N SER A 472 -2.08 -8.35 -8.14
CA SER A 472 -2.66 -9.61 -7.64
C SER A 472 -3.88 -10.15 -8.42
N ALA A 473 -4.16 -9.66 -9.64
CA ALA A 473 -5.39 -9.97 -10.36
C ALA A 473 -5.64 -11.48 -10.56
N PHE A 474 -4.57 -12.26 -10.66
CA PHE A 474 -4.56 -13.72 -10.74
C PHE A 474 -3.68 -14.36 -9.67
N TYR A 475 -3.45 -13.68 -8.55
CA TYR A 475 -2.62 -14.23 -7.47
C TYR A 475 -3.20 -15.58 -7.01
N GLY A 476 -2.35 -16.59 -6.85
CA GLY A 476 -2.75 -17.92 -6.39
C GLY A 476 -3.66 -18.70 -7.34
N CYS A 477 -3.86 -18.26 -8.58
CA CYS A 477 -4.72 -18.97 -9.53
C CYS A 477 -4.13 -20.32 -9.98
N GLY A 478 -5.02 -21.22 -10.39
CA GLY A 478 -4.67 -22.54 -10.93
C GLY A 478 -4.13 -22.55 -12.37
N LEU A 479 -3.78 -21.39 -12.94
CA LEU A 479 -3.49 -21.23 -14.37
C LEU A 479 -2.35 -22.15 -14.82
N GLU A 480 -2.52 -22.86 -15.94
CA GLU A 480 -1.45 -23.69 -16.52
C GLU A 480 -0.63 -22.92 -17.58
N SER A 481 -1.28 -22.01 -18.30
CA SER A 481 -0.65 -21.11 -19.27
C SER A 481 -1.42 -19.82 -19.38
N ILE A 482 -0.77 -18.73 -19.79
CA ILE A 482 -1.45 -17.47 -20.08
C ILE A 482 -0.83 -16.79 -21.31
N ASP A 483 -1.69 -16.39 -22.26
CA ASP A 483 -1.33 -15.55 -23.41
C ASP A 483 -1.92 -14.16 -23.19
N ILE A 484 -1.06 -13.19 -22.87
CA ILE A 484 -1.48 -11.82 -22.61
C ILE A 484 -1.82 -11.15 -23.96
N PRO A 485 -3.04 -10.61 -24.16
CA PRO A 485 -3.45 -10.11 -25.46
C PRO A 485 -2.75 -8.79 -25.83
N ASP A 486 -2.55 -8.54 -27.13
CA ASP A 486 -1.87 -7.36 -27.69
C ASP A 486 -2.50 -5.99 -27.33
N GLY A 487 -3.64 -5.97 -26.62
CA GLY A 487 -4.25 -4.77 -26.09
C GLY A 487 -3.63 -4.28 -24.78
N VAL A 488 -2.98 -5.18 -24.02
CA VAL A 488 -2.49 -4.93 -22.67
C VAL A 488 -1.18 -4.17 -22.72
N THR A 489 -1.15 -3.01 -22.07
CA THR A 489 0.03 -2.14 -21.96
C THR A 489 0.67 -2.19 -20.58
N GLU A 490 -0.11 -2.58 -19.56
CA GLU A 490 0.31 -2.59 -18.16
C GLU A 490 -0.13 -3.88 -17.46
N ILE A 491 0.81 -4.47 -16.72
CA ILE A 491 0.58 -5.53 -15.74
C ILE A 491 0.97 -4.96 -14.38
N GLY A 492 0.04 -4.95 -13.45
CA GLY A 492 0.11 -4.25 -12.17
C GLY A 492 1.13 -4.83 -11.20
N ASP A 493 1.40 -4.05 -10.16
CA ASP A 493 2.37 -4.38 -9.12
C ASP A 493 1.84 -5.46 -8.14
N TYR A 494 2.64 -5.85 -7.15
CA TYR A 494 2.26 -6.89 -6.17
C TYR A 494 1.98 -8.26 -6.78
N GLY A 495 2.55 -8.54 -7.96
CA GLY A 495 2.53 -9.87 -8.55
C GLY A 495 1.19 -10.31 -9.13
N ALA A 496 0.80 -9.72 -10.27
CA ALA A 496 -0.45 -10.06 -10.97
C ALA A 496 -0.67 -11.56 -11.22
N PHE A 497 0.39 -12.36 -11.39
CA PHE A 497 0.34 -13.82 -11.55
C PHE A 497 1.15 -14.56 -10.47
N SER A 498 1.45 -13.91 -9.35
CA SER A 498 2.20 -14.53 -8.26
C SER A 498 1.48 -15.75 -7.70
N SER A 499 2.26 -16.71 -7.19
CA SER A 499 1.77 -17.95 -6.59
C SER A 499 0.90 -18.82 -7.51
N CYS A 500 0.89 -18.58 -8.82
CA CYS A 500 0.30 -19.48 -9.82
C CYS A 500 1.16 -20.75 -9.97
N ALA A 501 1.11 -21.66 -8.98
CA ALA A 501 2.03 -22.78 -8.85
C ALA A 501 1.98 -23.79 -10.00
N LYS A 502 0.89 -23.80 -10.79
CA LYS A 502 0.69 -24.67 -11.96
C LYS A 502 1.11 -24.02 -13.28
N LEU A 503 1.43 -22.72 -13.28
CA LEU A 503 1.72 -21.95 -14.49
C LEU A 503 3.04 -22.43 -15.09
N LYS A 504 3.00 -22.95 -16.31
CA LYS A 504 4.16 -23.49 -17.05
C LYS A 504 4.72 -22.50 -18.05
N SER A 505 3.88 -21.69 -18.67
CA SER A 505 4.31 -20.72 -19.69
C SER A 505 3.49 -19.44 -19.71
N VAL A 506 4.17 -18.33 -19.93
CA VAL A 506 3.57 -17.00 -20.12
C VAL A 506 4.03 -16.44 -21.47
N ARG A 507 3.17 -15.72 -22.18
CA ARG A 507 3.56 -14.88 -23.33
C ARG A 507 3.22 -13.41 -23.09
N LEU A 508 4.23 -12.55 -23.19
CA LEU A 508 4.08 -11.09 -23.21
C LEU A 508 4.00 -10.58 -24.66
N PRO A 509 3.01 -9.74 -25.02
CA PRO A 509 2.87 -9.16 -26.35
C PRO A 509 3.78 -7.94 -26.55
N ASP A 510 3.79 -7.40 -27.76
CA ASP A 510 4.58 -6.21 -28.10
C ASP A 510 4.13 -4.95 -27.34
N SER A 511 2.85 -4.92 -26.93
CA SER A 511 2.19 -3.77 -26.32
C SER A 511 2.54 -3.54 -24.85
N VAL A 512 3.02 -4.56 -24.13
CA VAL A 512 3.35 -4.43 -22.69
C VAL A 512 4.56 -3.52 -22.54
N VAL A 513 4.32 -2.33 -21.99
CA VAL A 513 5.33 -1.33 -21.68
C VAL A 513 5.67 -1.29 -20.20
N LYS A 514 4.71 -1.63 -19.32
CA LYS A 514 4.89 -1.64 -17.87
C LYS A 514 4.60 -3.02 -17.30
N LEU A 515 5.55 -3.54 -16.52
CA LEU A 515 5.45 -4.78 -15.79
C LEU A 515 5.76 -4.47 -14.33
N GLY A 516 4.77 -4.65 -13.45
CA GLY A 516 4.91 -4.44 -12.01
C GLY A 516 5.90 -5.40 -11.37
N ARG A 517 6.24 -5.19 -10.09
CA ARG A 517 7.20 -6.04 -9.38
C ARG A 517 6.60 -7.42 -9.19
N TYR A 518 7.51 -8.39 -9.17
CA TYR A 518 7.20 -9.75 -8.78
C TYR A 518 6.07 -10.42 -9.58
N PRO A 519 5.92 -10.20 -10.90
CA PRO A 519 4.73 -10.61 -11.65
C PRO A 519 4.50 -12.13 -11.63
N PHE A 520 5.56 -12.92 -11.42
CA PHE A 520 5.55 -14.38 -11.43
C PHE A 520 6.24 -15.01 -10.21
N ILE A 521 6.35 -14.29 -9.08
CA ILE A 521 6.91 -14.87 -7.85
C ILE A 521 6.11 -16.11 -7.45
N GLY A 522 6.77 -17.15 -6.95
CA GLY A 522 6.08 -18.37 -6.49
C GLY A 522 5.50 -19.26 -7.60
N CYS A 523 5.68 -18.92 -8.89
CA CYS A 523 5.33 -19.78 -10.02
C CYS A 523 6.34 -20.93 -10.17
N SER A 524 6.31 -21.89 -9.24
CA SER A 524 7.30 -22.99 -9.12
C SER A 524 7.29 -24.02 -10.26
N SER A 525 6.28 -23.98 -11.14
CA SER A 525 6.21 -24.79 -12.36
C SER A 525 6.57 -24.02 -13.63
N LEU A 526 6.88 -22.73 -13.54
CA LEU A 526 7.11 -21.89 -14.72
C LEU A 526 8.38 -22.33 -15.44
N GLU A 527 8.26 -22.74 -16.69
CA GLU A 527 9.37 -23.21 -17.52
C GLU A 527 9.91 -22.10 -18.41
N ALA A 528 9.02 -21.23 -18.91
CA ALA A 528 9.39 -20.15 -19.82
C ALA A 528 8.47 -18.93 -19.72
N ILE A 529 9.07 -17.74 -19.74
CA ILE A 529 8.43 -16.46 -19.99
C ILE A 529 8.84 -16.05 -21.41
N ASN A 530 7.89 -16.10 -22.35
CA ASN A 530 8.11 -15.71 -23.73
C ASN A 530 7.75 -14.24 -23.91
N VAL A 531 8.53 -13.53 -24.73
CA VAL A 531 8.28 -12.14 -25.08
C VAL A 531 8.22 -12.01 -26.60
N SER A 532 7.19 -11.34 -27.11
CA SER A 532 7.03 -11.09 -28.53
C SER A 532 8.18 -10.22 -29.06
N THR A 533 8.66 -10.52 -30.27
CA THR A 533 9.90 -9.93 -30.80
C THR A 533 9.84 -8.41 -30.99
N GLY A 534 8.64 -7.87 -31.20
CA GLY A 534 8.40 -6.44 -31.37
C GLY A 534 8.27 -5.67 -30.05
N ASN A 535 8.25 -6.33 -28.90
CA ASN A 535 8.24 -5.66 -27.60
C ASN A 535 9.49 -4.78 -27.46
N GLN A 536 9.30 -3.50 -27.11
CA GLN A 536 10.36 -2.50 -27.04
C GLN A 536 11.03 -2.41 -25.66
N GLN A 537 10.42 -2.98 -24.62
CA GLN A 537 10.88 -2.86 -23.22
C GLN A 537 11.53 -4.13 -22.69
N TYR A 538 11.05 -5.29 -23.17
CA TYR A 538 11.44 -6.59 -22.63
C TYR A 538 11.92 -7.52 -23.74
N CYS A 539 12.70 -8.53 -23.35
CA CYS A 539 12.99 -9.66 -24.20
C CYS A 539 13.08 -10.95 -23.39
N SER A 540 13.00 -12.09 -24.09
CA SER A 540 13.21 -13.41 -23.52
C SER A 540 14.41 -14.08 -24.17
N ASP A 541 15.23 -14.75 -23.35
CA ASP A 541 16.32 -15.61 -23.81
C ASP A 541 16.30 -16.92 -23.03
N GLY A 542 16.12 -18.05 -23.72
CA GLY A 542 15.99 -19.35 -23.08
C GLY A 542 14.85 -19.43 -22.05
N GLY A 543 13.78 -18.64 -22.26
CA GLY A 543 12.62 -18.55 -21.37
C GLY A 543 12.81 -17.61 -20.16
N VAL A 544 13.98 -17.00 -19.99
CA VAL A 544 14.26 -16.03 -18.91
C VAL A 544 13.93 -14.63 -19.38
N LEU A 545 13.29 -13.84 -18.52
CA LEU A 545 12.85 -12.48 -18.80
C LEU A 545 13.94 -11.46 -18.48
N TYR A 546 14.17 -10.54 -19.41
CA TYR A 546 15.13 -9.45 -19.30
C TYR A 546 14.52 -8.13 -19.77
N THR A 547 15.21 -7.03 -19.47
CA THR A 547 15.08 -5.78 -20.24
C THR A 547 15.44 -6.00 -21.71
N LYS A 548 14.97 -5.13 -22.62
CA LYS A 548 15.17 -5.29 -24.07
C LYS A 548 16.64 -5.39 -24.47
N ASP A 549 17.50 -4.64 -23.80
CA ASP A 549 18.95 -4.61 -24.01
C ASP A 549 19.70 -5.76 -23.30
N LYS A 550 18.98 -6.60 -22.53
CA LYS A 550 19.50 -7.67 -21.68
C LYS A 550 20.44 -7.21 -20.56
N SER A 551 20.50 -5.92 -20.24
CA SER A 551 21.35 -5.41 -19.16
C SER A 551 20.85 -5.84 -17.78
N ARG A 552 19.54 -6.07 -17.61
CA ARG A 552 18.92 -6.50 -16.35
C ARG A 552 18.12 -7.79 -16.53
N LEU A 553 18.38 -8.78 -15.66
CA LEU A 553 17.59 -10.01 -15.55
C LEU A 553 16.42 -9.75 -14.60
N LEU A 554 15.19 -9.83 -15.13
CA LEU A 554 13.98 -9.48 -14.40
C LEU A 554 13.34 -10.69 -13.71
N CYS A 555 13.30 -11.84 -14.39
CA CYS A 555 12.71 -13.06 -13.83
C CYS A 555 13.24 -14.32 -14.50
N CYS A 556 13.77 -15.23 -13.68
CA CYS A 556 14.08 -16.61 -14.02
C CYS A 556 12.86 -17.49 -13.69
N PRO A 557 12.39 -18.33 -14.62
CA PRO A 557 11.28 -19.24 -14.38
C PRO A 557 11.56 -20.20 -13.21
N GLY A 558 10.64 -20.27 -12.23
CA GLY A 558 10.80 -21.06 -11.01
C GLY A 558 10.88 -22.59 -11.23
N GLY A 559 10.31 -23.07 -12.34
CA GLY A 559 10.37 -24.46 -12.77
C GLY A 559 11.72 -24.89 -13.35
N ARG A 560 12.68 -23.97 -13.54
CA ARG A 560 13.99 -24.27 -14.14
C ARG A 560 14.86 -25.09 -13.18
N GLU A 561 15.43 -26.17 -13.69
CA GLU A 561 16.26 -27.10 -12.91
C GLU A 561 17.75 -26.99 -13.24
N GLY A 562 18.59 -27.55 -12.36
CA GLY A 562 20.01 -27.76 -12.64
C GLY A 562 20.85 -26.50 -12.42
N THR A 563 21.72 -26.19 -13.39
CA THR A 563 22.62 -25.03 -13.31
C THR A 563 22.17 -23.95 -14.30
N PHE A 564 22.04 -22.71 -13.82
CA PHE A 564 21.82 -21.55 -14.67
C PHE A 564 23.10 -20.71 -14.78
N THR A 565 23.39 -20.20 -15.97
CA THR A 565 24.51 -19.26 -16.20
C THR A 565 23.93 -17.95 -16.68
N VAL A 566 24.12 -16.88 -15.90
CA VAL A 566 23.69 -15.54 -16.27
C VAL A 566 24.51 -15.08 -17.49
N PRO A 567 23.88 -14.58 -18.57
CA PRO A 567 24.61 -14.07 -19.73
C PRO A 567 25.56 -12.93 -19.36
N GLY A 568 26.75 -12.87 -19.96
CA GLY A 568 27.77 -11.87 -19.61
C GLY A 568 27.45 -10.41 -19.97
N VAL A 569 26.36 -10.17 -20.71
CA VAL A 569 25.80 -8.84 -21.01
C VAL A 569 25.03 -8.26 -19.81
N VAL A 570 24.57 -9.12 -18.89
CA VAL A 570 23.82 -8.69 -17.71
C VAL A 570 24.72 -7.95 -16.74
N THR A 571 24.31 -6.75 -16.35
CA THR A 571 24.96 -5.90 -15.34
C THR A 571 24.17 -5.83 -14.04
N GLU A 572 22.91 -6.25 -14.04
CA GLU A 572 22.01 -6.21 -12.88
C GLU A 572 21.14 -7.46 -12.79
N ILE A 573 21.07 -8.04 -11.59
CA ILE A 573 20.05 -9.04 -11.22
C ILE A 573 18.94 -8.28 -10.51
N GLY A 574 17.75 -8.19 -11.12
CA GLY A 574 16.63 -7.44 -10.54
C GLY A 574 16.09 -8.04 -9.25
N SER A 575 15.30 -7.25 -8.52
CA SER A 575 14.65 -7.72 -7.30
C SER A 575 13.74 -8.92 -7.57
N GLY A 576 13.85 -9.96 -6.74
CA GLY A 576 13.09 -11.20 -6.88
C GLY A 576 13.41 -12.03 -8.13
N ALA A 577 14.48 -11.72 -8.87
CA ALA A 577 14.71 -12.31 -10.19
C ALA A 577 14.85 -13.84 -10.20
N PHE A 578 15.33 -14.46 -9.13
CA PHE A 578 15.36 -15.92 -8.92
C PHE A 578 14.49 -16.35 -7.73
N HIS A 579 13.59 -15.50 -7.25
CA HIS A 579 12.76 -15.83 -6.09
C HIS A 579 12.00 -17.14 -6.34
N GLY A 580 12.14 -18.10 -5.43
CA GLY A 580 11.44 -19.38 -5.50
C GLY A 580 11.94 -20.31 -6.60
N CYS A 581 13.12 -20.06 -7.19
CA CYS A 581 13.81 -21.01 -8.07
C CYS A 581 14.39 -22.20 -7.27
N ASP A 582 13.53 -22.90 -6.54
CA ASP A 582 13.85 -23.95 -5.58
C ASP A 582 14.37 -25.25 -6.22
N LYS A 583 14.32 -25.35 -7.55
CA LYS A 583 14.88 -26.45 -8.35
C LYS A 583 16.29 -26.18 -8.87
N LEU A 584 16.78 -24.93 -8.83
CA LEU A 584 18.16 -24.61 -9.22
C LEU A 584 19.14 -25.10 -8.15
N THR A 585 20.19 -25.77 -8.61
CA THR A 585 21.26 -26.31 -7.75
C THR A 585 22.50 -25.41 -7.73
N ALA A 586 22.67 -24.61 -8.79
CA ALA A 586 23.77 -23.66 -8.94
C ALA A 586 23.36 -22.51 -9.88
N VAL A 587 23.81 -21.30 -9.56
CA VAL A 587 23.73 -20.13 -10.43
C VAL A 587 25.12 -19.56 -10.62
N LYS A 588 25.55 -19.44 -11.88
CA LYS A 588 26.83 -18.84 -12.26
C LYS A 588 26.58 -17.39 -12.67
N LEU A 589 27.04 -16.48 -11.82
CA LEU A 589 27.07 -15.05 -12.11
C LEU A 589 28.28 -14.76 -13.01
N CYS A 590 28.04 -14.32 -14.23
CA CYS A 590 29.09 -13.98 -15.21
C CYS A 590 28.98 -12.51 -15.63
N GLY A 591 30.05 -11.95 -16.21
CA GLY A 591 30.05 -10.57 -16.72
C GLY A 591 30.42 -9.53 -15.65
N GLY A 592 30.10 -8.27 -15.94
CA GLY A 592 30.30 -7.12 -15.07
C GLY A 592 29.05 -6.79 -14.25
N ILE A 593 28.48 -7.79 -13.56
CA ILE A 593 27.33 -7.59 -12.67
C ILE A 593 27.75 -6.65 -11.55
N ASN A 594 27.03 -5.54 -11.42
CA ASN A 594 27.30 -4.50 -10.42
C ASN A 594 26.29 -4.55 -9.26
N ILE A 595 25.07 -5.02 -9.53
CA ILE A 595 23.94 -4.98 -8.60
C ILE A 595 23.26 -6.35 -8.54
N ILE A 596 22.98 -6.81 -7.33
CA ILE A 596 22.07 -7.93 -7.03
C ILE A 596 20.94 -7.35 -6.17
N GLY A 597 19.74 -7.24 -6.73
CA GLY A 597 18.59 -6.60 -6.11
C GLY A 597 17.98 -7.41 -4.95
N ASP A 598 17.00 -6.80 -4.28
CA ASP A 598 16.34 -7.35 -3.10
C ASP A 598 15.69 -8.70 -3.38
N ARG A 599 15.83 -9.64 -2.43
CA ARG A 599 15.23 -10.98 -2.51
C ARG A 599 15.57 -11.72 -3.81
N ALA A 600 16.65 -11.35 -4.49
CA ALA A 600 16.97 -11.88 -5.81
C ALA A 600 17.09 -13.41 -5.84
N PHE A 601 17.54 -14.06 -4.76
CA PHE A 601 17.61 -15.53 -4.62
C PHE A 601 16.76 -16.06 -3.46
N PHE A 602 15.78 -15.28 -2.98
CA PHE A 602 14.92 -15.67 -1.87
C PHE A 602 14.21 -17.01 -2.15
N PHE A 603 14.12 -17.90 -1.16
CA PHE A 603 13.57 -19.25 -1.32
C PHE A 603 14.24 -20.15 -2.40
N CYS A 604 15.49 -19.88 -2.80
CA CYS A 604 16.27 -20.82 -3.64
C CYS A 604 16.77 -22.03 -2.84
N LYS A 605 15.85 -22.88 -2.36
CA LYS A 605 16.11 -23.91 -1.34
C LYS A 605 17.20 -24.92 -1.68
N LYS A 606 17.42 -25.25 -2.97
CA LYS A 606 18.45 -26.20 -3.44
C LYS A 606 19.78 -25.55 -3.83
N LEU A 607 19.90 -24.22 -3.78
CA LEU A 607 21.14 -23.53 -4.10
C LEU A 607 22.18 -23.85 -3.02
N THR A 608 23.30 -24.47 -3.39
CA THR A 608 24.31 -24.93 -2.42
C THR A 608 25.40 -23.90 -2.14
N GLY A 609 25.60 -22.97 -3.05
CA GLY A 609 26.49 -21.84 -2.88
C GLY A 609 26.50 -20.94 -4.11
N ILE A 610 27.10 -19.76 -3.96
CA ILE A 610 27.20 -18.76 -5.01
C ILE A 610 28.56 -18.08 -4.99
N ALA A 611 29.06 -17.75 -6.18
CA ALA A 611 30.26 -16.94 -6.37
C ALA A 611 29.85 -15.55 -6.83
N ILE A 612 30.06 -14.56 -5.96
CA ILE A 612 29.81 -13.14 -6.21
C ILE A 612 31.00 -12.58 -7.01
N PRO A 613 30.77 -12.07 -8.25
CA PRO A 613 31.83 -11.46 -9.05
C PRO A 613 32.47 -10.25 -8.37
N GLU A 614 33.72 -9.94 -8.73
CA GLU A 614 34.47 -8.82 -8.15
C GLU A 614 33.88 -7.44 -8.47
N SER A 615 33.09 -7.33 -9.54
CA SER A 615 32.41 -6.11 -9.97
C SER A 615 31.18 -5.75 -9.12
N VAL A 616 30.65 -6.68 -8.33
CA VAL A 616 29.43 -6.44 -7.54
C VAL A 616 29.71 -5.39 -6.48
N ALA A 617 29.02 -4.26 -6.62
CA ALA A 617 29.12 -3.10 -5.74
C ALA A 617 27.94 -3.03 -4.76
N VAL A 618 26.79 -3.62 -5.12
CA VAL A 618 25.56 -3.60 -4.31
C VAL A 618 24.97 -5.02 -4.23
N ILE A 619 24.65 -5.43 -3.01
CA ILE A 619 23.85 -6.62 -2.68
C ILE A 619 22.67 -6.11 -1.86
N GLY A 620 21.47 -6.38 -2.34
CA GLY A 620 20.21 -5.94 -1.73
C GLY A 620 19.88 -6.67 -0.42
N TYR A 621 18.68 -6.40 0.06
CA TYR A 621 18.06 -6.98 1.24
C TYR A 621 17.59 -8.41 1.01
N ASP A 622 17.66 -9.28 2.03
CA ASP A 622 17.15 -10.68 2.02
C ASP A 622 17.57 -11.53 0.80
N VAL A 623 18.71 -11.21 0.16
CA VAL A 623 19.05 -11.79 -1.14
C VAL A 623 19.04 -13.32 -1.13
N PHE A 624 19.49 -13.93 -0.02
CA PHE A 624 19.59 -15.38 0.12
C PHE A 624 18.78 -15.97 1.28
N SER A 625 17.79 -15.24 1.79
CA SER A 625 16.91 -15.73 2.84
C SER A 625 16.14 -16.98 2.39
N HIS A 626 15.89 -17.89 3.34
CA HIS A 626 15.35 -19.24 3.12
C HIS A 626 16.06 -20.09 2.03
N CYS A 627 17.35 -19.85 1.76
CA CYS A 627 18.19 -20.75 0.94
C CYS A 627 18.73 -21.91 1.79
N SER A 628 17.84 -22.81 2.22
CA SER A 628 18.12 -23.80 3.28
C SER A 628 19.31 -24.75 3.02
N ASP A 629 19.77 -24.95 1.78
CA ASP A 629 20.96 -25.76 1.47
C ASP A 629 22.23 -24.96 1.16
N MET A 630 22.18 -23.62 1.25
CA MET A 630 23.30 -22.77 0.93
C MET A 630 24.39 -22.87 1.99
N ARG A 631 25.55 -23.40 1.61
CA ARG A 631 26.69 -23.62 2.52
C ARG A 631 27.82 -22.63 2.32
N SER A 632 27.85 -21.90 1.21
CA SER A 632 28.98 -21.03 0.89
C SER A 632 28.58 -19.86 0.00
N VAL A 633 28.94 -18.65 0.42
CA VAL A 633 29.01 -17.46 -0.43
C VAL A 633 30.47 -17.07 -0.57
N THR A 634 30.95 -16.99 -1.80
CA THR A 634 32.35 -16.61 -2.10
C THR A 634 32.38 -15.31 -2.89
N VAL A 635 33.43 -14.52 -2.72
CA VAL A 635 33.62 -13.25 -3.43
C VAL A 635 34.91 -13.29 -4.25
N GLY A 636 34.88 -12.79 -5.48
CA GLY A 636 36.07 -12.64 -6.32
C GLY A 636 37.15 -11.80 -5.65
N SER A 637 38.41 -12.23 -5.74
CA SER A 637 39.53 -11.64 -4.99
C SER A 637 39.77 -10.14 -5.25
N GLY A 638 39.38 -9.64 -6.42
CA GLY A 638 39.51 -8.24 -6.80
C GLY A 638 38.41 -7.31 -6.26
N SER A 639 37.39 -7.82 -5.54
CA SER A 639 36.30 -6.97 -5.03
C SER A 639 36.84 -5.88 -4.10
N SER A 640 36.39 -4.64 -4.30
CA SER A 640 36.69 -3.51 -3.42
C SER A 640 35.69 -3.32 -2.28
N VAL A 641 34.55 -4.03 -2.32
CA VAL A 641 33.40 -3.80 -1.44
C VAL A 641 33.18 -4.96 -0.46
N TYR A 642 33.35 -6.19 -0.93
CA TYR A 642 33.03 -7.39 -0.16
C TYR A 642 34.24 -8.31 0.02
N ALA A 643 34.16 -9.16 1.04
CA ALA A 643 35.07 -10.26 1.26
C ALA A 643 34.29 -11.50 1.70
N SER A 644 34.84 -12.68 1.44
CA SER A 644 34.32 -13.93 2.00
C SER A 644 35.40 -14.70 2.72
N GLU A 645 35.05 -15.33 3.84
CA GLU A 645 35.93 -16.23 4.57
C GLU A 645 35.13 -17.44 5.05
N ASP A 646 35.68 -18.64 4.85
CA ASP A 646 35.02 -19.93 5.09
C ASP A 646 33.62 -20.04 4.48
N GLY A 647 33.31 -19.26 3.44
CA GLY A 647 32.00 -19.21 2.80
C GLY A 647 30.97 -18.29 3.49
N VAL A 648 31.36 -17.49 4.48
CA VAL A 648 30.56 -16.40 5.07
C VAL A 648 30.90 -15.08 4.38
N LEU A 649 29.91 -14.20 4.19
CA LEU A 649 30.06 -12.90 3.53
C LEU A 649 30.27 -11.77 4.54
N TYR A 650 31.22 -10.90 4.24
CA TYR A 650 31.59 -9.76 5.06
C TYR A 650 31.79 -8.50 4.21
N SER A 651 31.85 -7.34 4.87
CA SER A 651 32.46 -6.14 4.28
C SER A 651 33.92 -6.41 3.89
N LYS A 652 34.49 -5.61 2.96
CA LYS A 652 35.86 -5.82 2.47
C LYS A 652 36.91 -5.88 3.58
N ASP A 653 36.78 -5.02 4.58
CA ASP A 653 37.65 -4.94 5.77
C ASP A 653 37.30 -5.98 6.84
N LYS A 654 36.26 -6.79 6.63
CA LYS A 654 35.68 -7.78 7.55
C LYS A 654 35.19 -7.20 8.88
N SER A 655 34.94 -5.90 8.96
CA SER A 655 34.38 -5.25 10.14
C SER A 655 32.88 -5.52 10.31
N THR A 656 32.17 -5.88 9.24
CA THR A 656 30.75 -6.24 9.30
C THR A 656 30.52 -7.64 8.75
N LEU A 657 29.83 -8.48 9.53
CA LEU A 657 29.26 -9.74 9.03
C LEU A 657 27.96 -9.43 8.32
N LEU A 658 27.91 -9.69 7.01
CA LEU A 658 26.78 -9.32 6.16
C LEU A 658 25.83 -10.49 5.95
N LEU A 659 26.34 -11.71 5.79
CA LEU A 659 25.50 -12.89 5.57
C LEU A 659 26.21 -14.18 5.96
N PHE A 660 25.55 -14.95 6.83
CA PHE A 660 25.87 -16.32 7.16
C PHE A 660 24.99 -17.28 6.32
N PRO A 661 25.58 -18.26 5.62
CA PRO A 661 24.78 -19.15 4.78
C PRO A 661 23.84 -20.05 5.59
N CYS A 662 22.53 -19.98 5.31
CA CYS A 662 21.46 -20.68 6.03
C CYS A 662 21.63 -22.22 6.10
N GLY A 663 22.32 -22.81 5.12
CA GLY A 663 22.61 -24.23 5.06
C GLY A 663 23.77 -24.70 5.93
N LYS A 664 24.52 -23.78 6.55
CA LYS A 664 25.50 -24.12 7.59
C LYS A 664 24.79 -24.31 8.93
N GLY A 665 25.17 -25.36 9.65
CA GLY A 665 24.56 -25.68 10.94
C GLY A 665 25.57 -25.83 12.08
N GLY A 666 25.04 -26.09 13.27
CA GLY A 666 25.83 -26.27 14.50
C GLY A 666 26.21 -24.95 15.16
N THR A 667 27.41 -24.90 15.75
CA THR A 667 27.92 -23.71 16.44
C THR A 667 28.76 -22.85 15.51
N PHE A 668 28.48 -21.55 15.47
CA PHE A 668 29.31 -20.57 14.77
C PHE A 668 29.95 -19.59 15.76
N THR A 669 31.23 -19.32 15.59
CA THR A 669 31.94 -18.26 16.33
C THR A 669 32.19 -17.10 15.39
N VAL A 670 31.60 -15.94 15.69
CA VAL A 670 31.81 -14.70 14.93
C VAL A 670 33.29 -14.31 15.07
N PRO A 671 34.04 -14.09 13.98
CA PRO A 671 35.46 -13.73 14.06
C PRO A 671 35.69 -12.44 14.85
N SER A 672 36.82 -12.32 15.55
CA SER A 672 37.18 -11.12 16.32
C SER A 672 37.48 -9.88 15.48
N THR A 673 37.57 -10.02 14.15
CA THR A 673 37.68 -8.88 13.22
C THR A 673 36.35 -8.15 13.03
N VAL A 674 35.24 -8.81 13.35
CA VAL A 674 33.89 -8.25 13.22
C VAL A 674 33.65 -7.26 14.35
N ILE A 675 33.21 -6.07 13.99
CA ILE A 675 32.76 -4.98 14.87
C ILE A 675 31.22 -4.95 14.89
N LYS A 676 30.58 -5.29 13.77
CA LYS A 676 29.14 -5.20 13.59
C LYS A 676 28.54 -6.47 12.99
N ILE A 677 27.43 -6.95 13.56
CA ILE A 677 26.56 -7.93 12.91
C ILE A 677 25.48 -7.16 12.18
N GLY A 678 25.46 -7.25 10.85
CA GLY A 678 24.53 -6.51 10.01
C GLY A 678 23.10 -7.02 10.10
N THR A 679 22.18 -6.24 9.52
CA THR A 679 20.79 -6.62 9.32
C THR A 679 20.69 -7.94 8.54
N ASP A 680 19.82 -8.85 9.02
CA ASP A 680 19.57 -10.19 8.44
C ASP A 680 20.79 -11.10 8.28
N ALA A 681 21.87 -10.79 8.99
CA ALA A 681 23.14 -11.49 8.84
C ALA A 681 23.06 -13.00 9.14
N PHE A 682 22.12 -13.44 9.98
CA PHE A 682 21.80 -14.85 10.22
C PHE A 682 20.32 -15.15 9.93
N ASP A 683 19.65 -14.35 9.12
CA ASP A 683 18.25 -14.60 8.78
C ASP A 683 18.08 -16.02 8.18
N SER A 684 16.94 -16.65 8.51
CA SER A 684 16.56 -17.97 8.01
C SER A 684 17.61 -19.07 8.24
N CYS A 685 18.50 -18.92 9.23
CA CYS A 685 19.55 -19.90 9.52
C CYS A 685 19.00 -21.10 10.32
N GLU A 686 18.07 -21.84 9.71
CA GLU A 686 17.29 -22.92 10.29
C GLU A 686 18.13 -24.08 10.88
N LYS A 687 19.38 -24.24 10.45
CA LYS A 687 20.30 -25.31 10.88
C LYS A 687 21.26 -24.89 11.99
N LEU A 688 21.33 -23.60 12.31
CA LEU A 688 22.25 -23.02 13.30
C LEU A 688 21.75 -23.31 14.73
N THR A 689 22.61 -23.81 15.61
CA THR A 689 22.22 -24.15 16.99
C THR A 689 22.77 -23.18 18.02
N ASP A 690 23.97 -22.65 17.81
CA ASP A 690 24.62 -21.77 18.77
C ASP A 690 25.47 -20.72 18.06
N VAL A 691 25.44 -19.48 18.57
CA VAL A 691 26.29 -18.40 18.08
C VAL A 691 27.12 -17.86 19.22
N ILE A 692 28.43 -17.76 19.01
CA ILE A 692 29.39 -17.18 19.96
C ILE A 692 29.89 -15.88 19.34
N ILE A 693 29.47 -14.75 19.88
CA ILE A 693 29.93 -13.43 19.46
C ILE A 693 31.26 -13.15 20.16
N SER A 694 32.30 -12.85 19.38
CA SER A 694 33.65 -12.60 19.92
C SER A 694 33.78 -11.20 20.53
N GLU A 695 34.67 -11.08 21.52
CA GLU A 695 35.13 -9.78 22.02
C GLU A 695 35.69 -8.94 20.86
N GLY A 696 35.09 -7.77 20.62
CA GLY A 696 35.36 -6.92 19.46
C GLY A 696 34.09 -6.42 18.76
N VAL A 697 33.02 -7.23 18.79
CA VAL A 697 31.70 -6.81 18.29
C VAL A 697 31.08 -5.79 19.23
N THR A 698 30.61 -4.66 18.70
CA THR A 698 29.99 -3.56 19.44
C THR A 698 28.52 -3.36 19.12
N GLU A 699 28.07 -3.79 17.94
CA GLU A 699 26.72 -3.55 17.42
C GLU A 699 26.09 -4.80 16.79
N ILE A 700 24.80 -5.00 17.04
CA ILE A 700 23.93 -6.01 16.41
C ILE A 700 22.68 -5.29 15.88
N ASP A 701 22.46 -5.35 14.57
CA ASP A 701 21.37 -4.66 13.88
C ASP A 701 20.03 -5.43 13.90
N ASN A 702 18.97 -4.79 13.38
CA ASN A 702 17.62 -5.35 13.26
C ASN A 702 17.62 -6.68 12.50
N SER A 703 16.78 -7.61 12.94
CA SER A 703 16.58 -8.93 12.32
C SER A 703 17.85 -9.76 12.10
N ALA A 704 18.95 -9.44 12.77
CA ALA A 704 20.20 -10.18 12.66
C ALA A 704 20.04 -11.69 12.90
N PHE A 705 19.06 -12.11 13.72
CA PHE A 705 18.69 -13.51 13.99
C PHE A 705 17.18 -13.73 13.86
N SER A 706 16.60 -13.48 12.69
CA SER A 706 15.24 -13.91 12.33
C SER A 706 15.21 -15.34 11.78
N ASP A 707 14.07 -16.01 11.94
CA ASP A 707 13.77 -17.35 11.41
C ASP A 707 14.85 -18.43 11.66
N CYS A 708 15.58 -18.29 12.76
CA CYS A 708 16.59 -19.23 13.21
C CYS A 708 15.97 -20.38 14.02
N THR A 709 15.22 -21.26 13.36
CA THR A 709 14.32 -22.22 14.04
C THR A 709 14.97 -23.20 15.02
N LEU A 710 16.28 -23.46 14.91
CA LEU A 710 17.01 -24.39 15.80
C LEU A 710 18.00 -23.69 16.74
N LEU A 711 18.02 -22.36 16.77
CA LEU A 711 18.96 -21.59 17.57
C LEU A 711 18.62 -21.68 19.05
N LYS A 712 19.53 -22.29 19.82
CA LYS A 712 19.38 -22.54 21.26
C LYS A 712 20.06 -21.48 22.10
N SER A 713 21.19 -20.95 21.64
CA SER A 713 21.88 -19.92 22.40
C SER A 713 22.71 -18.94 21.58
N ILE A 714 22.75 -17.70 22.07
CA ILE A 714 23.63 -16.64 21.58
C ILE A 714 24.48 -16.17 22.75
N SER A 715 25.80 -16.29 22.64
CA SER A 715 26.74 -15.77 23.63
C SER A 715 27.18 -14.37 23.22
N ILE A 716 26.81 -13.37 23.99
CA ILE A 716 27.02 -11.94 23.71
C ILE A 716 28.03 -11.36 24.73
N PRO A 717 29.19 -10.85 24.28
CA PRO A 717 30.23 -10.32 25.15
C PRO A 717 29.90 -8.92 25.67
N LYS A 718 30.70 -8.42 26.61
CA LYS A 718 30.51 -7.06 27.17
C LYS A 718 30.83 -5.96 26.15
N SER A 719 31.63 -6.26 25.13
CA SER A 719 31.95 -5.30 24.07
C SER A 719 30.71 -4.84 23.29
N VAL A 720 29.64 -5.63 23.25
CA VAL A 720 28.38 -5.25 22.60
C VAL A 720 27.67 -4.19 23.43
N THR A 721 27.64 -2.97 22.90
CA THR A 721 27.04 -1.81 23.55
C THR A 721 25.72 -1.37 22.91
N LYS A 722 25.39 -1.91 21.73
CA LYS A 722 24.15 -1.62 21.01
C LYS A 722 23.56 -2.89 20.42
N ILE A 723 22.31 -3.16 20.75
CA ILE A 723 21.51 -4.25 20.17
C ILE A 723 20.20 -3.60 19.72
N ALA A 724 19.87 -3.71 18.43
CA ALA A 724 18.64 -3.14 17.91
C ALA A 724 17.40 -3.86 18.48
N GLY A 725 16.29 -3.15 18.65
CA GLY A 725 15.10 -3.68 19.34
C GLY A 725 14.57 -4.98 18.74
N THR A 726 14.63 -5.11 17.42
CA THR A 726 14.19 -6.28 16.65
C THR A 726 15.34 -7.19 16.21
N ALA A 727 16.52 -7.11 16.85
CA ALA A 727 17.69 -7.88 16.44
C ALA A 727 17.50 -9.40 16.46
N ILE A 728 16.69 -9.92 17.40
CA ILE A 728 16.47 -11.35 17.60
C ILE A 728 14.97 -11.61 17.63
N TRP A 729 14.49 -12.44 16.69
CA TRP A 729 13.10 -12.91 16.64
C TRP A 729 13.07 -14.38 17.06
N PRO A 730 12.59 -14.71 18.28
CA PRO A 730 12.43 -16.10 18.69
C PRO A 730 11.45 -16.82 17.77
N SER A 731 11.84 -17.97 17.22
CA SER A 731 10.95 -18.77 16.39
C SER A 731 9.90 -19.51 17.23
N ASP A 732 8.69 -19.69 16.68
CA ASP A 732 7.62 -20.51 17.28
C ASP A 732 7.88 -22.04 17.24
N SER A 733 9.12 -22.46 16.96
CA SER A 733 9.54 -23.87 16.83
C SER A 733 9.51 -24.68 18.14
N GLY A 734 9.22 -24.02 19.27
CA GLY A 734 9.27 -24.62 20.62
C GLY A 734 10.68 -24.77 21.19
N VAL A 735 11.71 -24.30 20.50
CA VAL A 735 13.09 -24.24 21.03
C VAL A 735 13.24 -23.01 21.95
N GLU A 736 13.53 -23.25 23.22
CA GLU A 736 13.78 -22.15 24.18
C GLU A 736 15.16 -21.50 23.92
N LEU A 737 15.15 -20.30 23.33
CA LEU A 737 16.35 -19.52 23.08
C LEU A 737 16.90 -18.92 24.40
N THR A 738 18.21 -19.06 24.62
CA THR A 738 18.92 -18.46 25.76
C THR A 738 20.01 -17.49 25.31
N ILE A 739 19.92 -16.23 25.74
CA ILE A 739 21.01 -15.26 25.63
C ILE A 739 21.99 -15.45 26.79
N LYS A 740 23.26 -15.68 26.47
CA LYS A 740 24.34 -15.86 27.44
C LYS A 740 25.20 -14.60 27.47
N GLY A 741 25.39 -13.97 28.63
CA GLY A 741 26.13 -12.71 28.74
C GLY A 741 26.59 -12.39 30.15
N ILE A 742 27.19 -11.21 30.35
CA ILE A 742 27.66 -10.73 31.66
C ILE A 742 26.55 -9.90 32.33
N THR A 743 26.40 -9.98 33.65
CA THR A 743 25.44 -9.15 34.41
C THR A 743 25.74 -7.65 34.23
N GLY A 744 24.70 -6.85 34.01
CA GLY A 744 24.74 -5.42 33.73
C GLY A 744 25.08 -5.06 32.28
N SER A 745 25.25 -6.05 31.39
CA SER A 745 25.55 -5.83 29.97
C SER A 745 24.29 -5.47 29.17
N GLU A 746 24.50 -4.95 27.95
CA GLU A 746 23.40 -4.70 27.01
C GLU A 746 22.66 -5.99 26.65
N ALA A 747 23.34 -7.14 26.65
CA ALA A 747 22.73 -8.45 26.43
C ALA A 747 21.71 -8.82 27.52
N GLU A 748 21.98 -8.53 28.80
CA GLU A 748 21.02 -8.78 29.89
C GLU A 748 19.81 -7.85 29.77
N LYS A 749 20.04 -6.56 29.47
CA LYS A 749 18.94 -5.61 29.25
C LYS A 749 18.05 -6.04 28.09
N TYR A 750 18.65 -6.39 26.96
CA TYR A 750 17.93 -6.84 25.78
C TYR A 750 17.11 -8.10 26.07
N ALA A 751 17.73 -9.12 26.68
CA ALA A 751 17.06 -10.36 27.03
C ALA A 751 15.83 -10.12 27.93
N ASN A 752 15.96 -9.26 28.95
CA ASN A 752 14.85 -8.92 29.84
C ASN A 752 13.73 -8.16 29.12
N ASN A 753 14.08 -7.19 28.26
CA ASN A 753 13.09 -6.40 27.52
C ASN A 753 12.34 -7.24 26.48
N SER A 754 13.03 -8.18 25.83
CA SER A 754 12.46 -9.06 24.79
C SER A 754 11.85 -10.34 25.35
N GLY A 755 11.84 -10.54 26.68
CA GLY A 755 11.32 -11.76 27.31
C GLY A 755 12.12 -13.03 27.02
N ILE A 756 13.36 -12.92 26.55
CA ILE A 756 14.24 -14.04 26.22
C ILE A 756 15.02 -14.46 27.48
N LYS A 757 15.21 -15.76 27.68
CA LYS A 757 15.94 -16.29 28.84
C LYS A 757 17.39 -15.81 28.86
N PHE A 758 17.79 -15.18 29.96
CA PHE A 758 19.18 -14.78 30.19
C PHE A 758 19.94 -15.80 31.05
N LYS A 759 21.18 -16.12 30.67
CA LYS A 759 22.11 -16.94 31.46
C LYS A 759 23.45 -16.24 31.63
N LYS A 760 23.85 -16.04 32.88
CA LYS A 760 25.16 -15.45 33.21
C LYS A 760 26.31 -16.33 32.69
N LEU A 761 27.22 -15.74 31.92
CA LEU A 761 28.55 -16.27 31.64
C LEU A 761 29.47 -15.92 32.82
N GLY A 762 30.23 -16.93 33.27
CA GLY A 762 30.98 -16.95 34.52
C GLY A 762 31.81 -15.71 34.80
#